data_AF-M5TT37-F1
#
_entry.id   AF-M5TT37-F1
#
_cell.length_a   1.000
_cell.length_b   1.000
_cell.length_c   1.000
_cell.angle_alpha   90.00
_cell.angle_beta   90.00
_cell.angle_gamma   90.00
#
_symmetry.space_group_name_H-M   'P 1'
#
loop_
_entity.id
_entity.type
_entity.pdbx_description
1 polymer ?
#
loop_
_entity_poly.entity_id
_entity_poly.type
_entity_poly.pdbx_seq_one_letter_code
_entity_poly.pdbx_strand_id
1 'polypeptide(L)'
;MPLWQIDIHPAPEQIDRMGLQTADEIHQLGLGDDLTVAAARGYLVEGEISDEQAEQIAATLLADAVTERTVVGRLSASGTNGSLGDDLSDPPESLMENLAERGIEDQPHLVHVMSKPGVMDPVAASTQGALADSGLDADAVKTFRKYWISGVDESGLEAICRRALSNDSIETYVVGPLHMDRLGVGSQGEFELVRVPIRELDDAELETLSKDGQLYLTLVEMQTIRDHFVALDRDPTDIELESVAQTWSEHCSHKTLAGRIHYRGPSVDGTPGGDERQYDNMLKETIFEATQTIRRTLGENDWCVSVFKDNAGVVTFDEKDHVCFKVETHNHPSALEPYGGANTGIGGVIRDPMGTGMGAKPICNTDVFCFAQPDIAPEELPPGVLHPRRVIQGVVSGVRDYGNRMGIPTVNGAVYFDRRYLGNPLVYCGNVGIIPVGMEEKEVKANDLIVAIGGRTGRDGIHGATFSSAELTSESESLSGGAVQIGNAITEKMVLDVLLQARDRGLYNAVTDCGAGGFSSAVGEMGEELGAEVWLDKAPLKYDGLTYTEIWISEAQERMVFAVPESKWDELRELCESEGVEAAAIGRFVPTGRLKLTYQGETVGDISMSFLHDGRPPVIRDAVYDPPKTTPLTIGARDAAANGQTLFGILGSYNVASKHWVIRQYDHEVQAGSVVKPLVGPQCDGPGDAAVVRPKLDSHRGLVISCGMNPHYGDFDTYHMATSAIDEAMRNAVAVGADPSKVAILDNFCWGYTDRPETLGSLVRSAIACQDMAVVLQTPFVSGKDSLNNEFSYFNDDGDKQTIAIPPSLLISAMGQIADVRSAVTMDLKEAGNVLLLVGRTRREFGGSHYCLVENENGGEVPQVDPVYAKNVFETIHASMKERQIRSCHDLSEGGFAVSATEMALAGGLGLDIAIDAVPRDDAGTDTEPLSSTEVLFSESNTRFLIEVEPDNVDAILSRFATAGVPVTRLGEVTSSENVCIRDGSETVLDVSIAEAKSAWQAPLDWH
;
A
#
# COMPACT_ATOMS: atom_id res chain seq x y z
N MET A 1 -16.31 -17.56 36.82
CA MET A 1 -17.26 -17.37 35.71
C MET A 1 -16.98 -18.48 34.73
N PRO A 2 -17.99 -19.13 34.12
CA PRO A 2 -17.73 -20.19 33.16
C PRO A 2 -17.03 -19.62 31.93
N LEU A 3 -16.04 -20.34 31.42
CA LEU A 3 -15.40 -20.09 30.14
C LEU A 3 -15.84 -21.18 29.16
N TRP A 4 -16.47 -20.77 28.07
CA TRP A 4 -17.01 -21.66 27.05
C TRP A 4 -16.09 -21.70 25.84
N GLN A 5 -15.81 -22.90 25.34
CA GLN A 5 -15.22 -23.13 24.02
C GLN A 5 -16.31 -23.60 23.06
N ILE A 6 -16.46 -22.89 21.95
CA ILE A 6 -17.40 -23.20 20.88
C ILE A 6 -16.60 -23.42 19.61
N ASP A 7 -16.48 -24.67 19.16
CA ASP A 7 -15.83 -25.02 17.90
C ASP A 7 -16.87 -25.06 16.78
N ILE A 8 -16.50 -24.55 15.61
CA ILE A 8 -17.32 -24.55 14.39
C ILE A 8 -16.59 -25.36 13.34
N HIS A 9 -17.24 -26.43 12.92
CA HIS A 9 -16.77 -27.35 11.90
C HIS A 9 -17.64 -27.25 10.65
N PRO A 10 -17.11 -27.65 9.48
CA PRO A 10 -17.95 -28.00 8.35
C PRO A 10 -19.00 -29.05 8.77
N ALA A 11 -20.21 -28.93 8.23
CA ALA A 11 -21.23 -29.98 8.37
C ALA A 11 -20.75 -31.28 7.68
N PRO A 12 -21.29 -32.47 8.04
CA PRO A 12 -20.73 -33.76 7.61
C PRO A 12 -20.57 -33.98 6.10
N GLU A 13 -21.39 -33.34 5.27
CA GLU A 13 -21.31 -33.44 3.80
C GLU A 13 -20.54 -32.27 3.14
N GLN A 14 -20.02 -31.34 3.94
CA GLN A 14 -19.28 -30.17 3.45
C GLN A 14 -17.79 -30.42 3.44
N ILE A 15 -17.11 -29.84 2.45
CA ILE A 15 -15.66 -29.93 2.32
C ILE A 15 -15.00 -29.03 3.36
N ASP A 16 -14.03 -29.56 4.09
CA ASP A 16 -13.16 -28.77 4.95
C ASP A 16 -12.14 -27.97 4.14
N ARG A 17 -12.59 -26.82 3.63
CA ARG A 17 -11.75 -25.94 2.81
C ARG A 17 -10.56 -25.37 3.58
N MET A 18 -10.75 -25.07 4.87
CA MET A 18 -9.68 -24.53 5.72
C MET A 18 -8.59 -25.58 5.95
N GLY A 19 -8.98 -26.84 6.19
CA GLY A 19 -8.05 -27.96 6.27
C GLY A 19 -7.29 -28.18 4.96
N LEU A 20 -7.98 -28.21 3.81
CA LEU A 20 -7.35 -28.36 2.50
C LEU A 20 -6.38 -27.22 2.17
N GLN A 21 -6.79 -25.97 2.40
CA GLN A 21 -5.94 -24.79 2.17
C GLN A 21 -4.69 -24.83 3.04
N THR A 22 -4.84 -25.23 4.31
CA THR A 22 -3.71 -25.35 5.24
C THR A 22 -2.75 -26.45 4.81
N ALA A 23 -3.27 -27.59 4.35
CA ALA A 23 -2.44 -28.69 3.84
C ALA A 23 -1.66 -28.26 2.59
N ASP A 24 -2.30 -27.54 1.66
CA ASP A 24 -1.67 -26.99 0.46
C ASP A 24 -0.61 -25.93 0.80
N GLU A 25 -0.87 -25.05 1.76
CA GLU A 25 0.11 -24.07 2.25
C GLU A 25 1.34 -24.76 2.87
N ILE A 26 1.14 -25.80 3.69
CA ILE A 26 2.24 -26.57 4.27
C ILE A 26 3.08 -27.25 3.18
N HIS A 27 2.43 -27.81 2.15
CA HIS A 27 3.11 -28.42 1.00
C HIS A 27 3.92 -27.38 0.22
N GLN A 28 3.31 -26.23 -0.10
CA GLN A 28 3.97 -25.14 -0.84
C GLN A 28 5.17 -24.55 -0.10
N LEU A 29 5.16 -24.54 1.23
CA LEU A 29 6.28 -24.10 2.06
C LEU A 29 7.39 -25.15 2.21
N GLY A 30 7.24 -26.34 1.61
CA GLY A 30 8.21 -27.44 1.73
C GLY A 30 8.29 -28.03 3.14
N LEU A 31 7.23 -27.88 3.93
CA LEU A 31 7.19 -28.29 5.34
C LEU A 31 6.65 -29.71 5.54
N GLY A 32 5.98 -30.26 4.53
CA GLY A 32 5.53 -31.65 4.51
C GLY A 32 4.66 -31.93 3.28
N ASP A 33 4.82 -33.13 2.73
CA ASP A 33 4.02 -33.60 1.60
C ASP A 33 2.92 -34.55 2.08
N ASP A 34 1.79 -34.56 1.36
CA ASP A 34 0.68 -35.50 1.56
C ASP A 34 0.07 -35.49 2.99
N LEU A 35 0.24 -34.41 3.75
CA LEU A 35 -0.35 -34.27 5.08
C LEU A 35 -1.89 -34.27 5.02
N THR A 36 -2.51 -34.77 6.07
CA THR A 36 -3.97 -34.64 6.25
C THR A 36 -4.23 -33.63 7.36
N VAL A 37 -4.98 -32.58 7.04
CA VAL A 37 -5.34 -31.54 7.98
C VAL A 37 -6.87 -31.44 8.04
N ALA A 38 -7.42 -31.52 9.24
CA ALA A 38 -8.77 -31.03 9.51
C ALA A 38 -8.70 -29.77 10.35
N ALA A 39 -9.61 -28.84 10.10
CA ALA A 39 -9.62 -27.54 10.73
C ALA A 39 -11.00 -27.16 11.29
N ALA A 40 -10.99 -26.29 12.30
CA ALA A 40 -12.15 -25.65 12.85
C ALA A 40 -11.83 -24.21 13.24
N ARG A 41 -12.82 -23.33 13.16
CA ARG A 41 -12.79 -21.99 13.76
C ARG A 41 -13.49 -22.06 15.10
N GLY A 42 -13.04 -21.30 16.09
CA GLY A 42 -13.66 -21.38 17.42
C GLY A 42 -13.65 -20.08 18.19
N TYR A 43 -14.51 -20.07 19.22
CA TYR A 43 -14.75 -18.92 20.09
C TYR A 43 -14.58 -19.34 21.54
N LEU A 44 -13.89 -18.50 22.31
CA LEU A 44 -13.85 -18.53 23.75
C LEU A 44 -14.78 -17.43 24.26
N VAL A 45 -15.77 -17.78 25.08
CA VAL A 45 -16.75 -16.82 25.62
C VAL A 45 -16.74 -16.91 27.15
N GLU A 46 -16.28 -15.84 27.80
CA GLU A 46 -16.33 -15.66 29.25
C GLU A 46 -17.56 -14.83 29.63
N GLY A 47 -18.37 -15.31 30.58
CA GLY A 47 -19.53 -14.57 31.05
C GLY A 47 -20.46 -15.38 31.93
N GLU A 48 -21.49 -14.77 32.50
CA GLU A 48 -22.57 -15.47 33.21
C GLU A 48 -23.55 -16.16 32.23
N ILE A 49 -23.03 -17.15 31.48
CA ILE A 49 -23.74 -17.85 30.41
C ILE A 49 -24.06 -19.29 30.84
N SER A 50 -25.34 -19.67 30.77
CA SER A 50 -25.82 -21.04 31.02
C SER A 50 -25.59 -21.98 29.84
N ASP A 51 -25.70 -23.29 30.06
CA ASP A 51 -25.51 -24.32 29.02
C ASP A 51 -26.46 -24.12 27.82
N GLU A 52 -27.74 -23.81 28.10
CA GLU A 52 -28.74 -23.55 27.06
C GLU A 52 -28.43 -22.28 26.27
N GLN A 53 -27.92 -21.23 26.94
CA GLN A 53 -27.49 -20.01 26.26
C GLN A 53 -26.24 -20.23 25.41
N ALA A 54 -25.27 -21.01 25.87
CA ALA A 54 -24.06 -21.31 25.10
C ALA A 54 -24.39 -22.07 23.80
N GLU A 55 -25.27 -23.07 23.88
CA GLU A 55 -25.80 -23.78 22.70
C GLU A 55 -26.58 -22.85 21.77
N GLN A 56 -27.40 -21.96 22.32
CA GLN A 56 -28.14 -20.97 21.53
C GLN A 56 -27.19 -20.01 20.80
N ILE A 57 -26.16 -19.50 21.49
CA ILE A 57 -25.14 -18.62 20.90
C ILE A 57 -24.47 -19.35 19.73
N ALA A 58 -24.02 -20.58 19.94
CA ALA A 58 -23.36 -21.39 18.93
C ALA A 58 -24.25 -21.57 17.68
N ALA A 59 -25.51 -21.97 17.86
CA ALA A 59 -26.42 -22.32 16.78
C ALA A 59 -27.06 -21.14 16.05
N THR A 60 -27.18 -19.97 16.68
CA THR A 60 -27.93 -18.83 16.13
C THR A 60 -27.08 -17.63 15.76
N LEU A 61 -25.89 -17.49 16.36
CA LEU A 61 -25.02 -16.33 16.16
C LEU A 61 -23.70 -16.70 15.48
N LEU A 62 -23.06 -17.79 15.91
CA LEU A 62 -21.67 -18.07 15.52
C LEU A 62 -21.54 -18.95 14.28
N ALA A 63 -22.49 -19.87 14.05
CA ALA A 63 -22.45 -20.84 12.96
C ALA A 63 -23.62 -20.69 11.97
N ASP A 64 -23.36 -20.96 10.69
CA ASP A 64 -24.39 -21.20 9.68
C ASP A 64 -24.85 -22.66 9.76
N ALA A 65 -26.05 -22.89 10.30
CA ALA A 65 -26.60 -24.23 10.48
C ALA A 65 -26.83 -25.04 9.19
N VAL A 66 -26.69 -24.44 8.00
CA VAL A 66 -26.78 -25.15 6.71
C VAL A 66 -25.45 -25.79 6.34
N THR A 67 -24.34 -25.08 6.56
CA THR A 67 -23.00 -25.50 6.09
C THR A 67 -22.06 -25.87 7.22
N GLU A 68 -22.43 -25.58 8.47
CA GLU A 68 -21.58 -25.73 9.64
C GLU A 68 -22.31 -26.47 10.77
N ARG A 69 -21.52 -27.04 11.67
CA ARG A 69 -21.96 -27.66 12.91
C ARG A 69 -21.09 -27.17 14.06
N THR A 70 -21.63 -27.20 15.27
CA THR A 70 -20.93 -26.71 16.46
C THR A 70 -20.64 -27.81 17.46
N VAL A 71 -19.55 -27.66 18.21
CA VAL A 71 -19.26 -28.42 19.43
C VAL A 71 -19.05 -27.43 20.56
N VAL A 72 -19.84 -27.54 21.63
CA VAL A 72 -19.84 -26.61 22.76
C VAL A 72 -19.36 -27.32 24.01
N GLY A 73 -18.35 -26.76 24.69
CA GLY A 73 -17.85 -27.31 25.94
C GLY A 73 -17.34 -26.25 26.90
N ARG A 74 -17.15 -26.62 28.17
CA ARG A 74 -16.60 -25.75 29.21
C ARG A 74 -15.13 -26.03 29.44
N LEU A 75 -14.33 -24.98 29.54
CA LEU A 75 -12.92 -25.08 29.92
C LEU A 75 -12.74 -25.03 31.44
N SER A 76 -11.73 -25.75 31.94
CA SER A 76 -11.32 -25.70 33.34
C SER A 76 -9.80 -25.71 33.47
N ALA A 77 -9.29 -24.97 34.45
CA ALA A 77 -7.86 -24.94 34.77
C ALA A 77 -7.31 -26.30 35.29
N SER A 78 -8.18 -27.21 35.76
CA SER A 78 -7.78 -28.52 36.29
C SER A 78 -7.79 -29.67 35.27
N GLY A 79 -8.17 -29.40 34.01
CA GLY A 79 -8.24 -30.41 32.95
C GLY A 79 -9.30 -31.51 33.14
N THR A 80 -10.17 -31.37 34.14
CA THR A 80 -11.28 -32.29 34.40
C THR A 80 -12.53 -31.73 33.75
N ASN A 81 -12.70 -32.00 32.46
CA ASN A 81 -13.91 -31.62 31.74
C ASN A 81 -15.08 -32.49 32.25
N GLY A 82 -16.26 -31.90 32.46
CA GLY A 82 -17.48 -32.68 32.65
C GLY A 82 -17.86 -33.38 31.33
N SER A 83 -18.94 -34.17 31.31
CA SER A 83 -19.39 -34.95 30.12
C SER A 83 -19.67 -34.13 28.84
N LEU A 84 -19.61 -32.79 28.90
CA LEU A 84 -19.79 -31.86 27.77
C LEU A 84 -18.45 -31.39 27.16
N GLY A 85 -17.30 -31.64 27.80
CA GLY A 85 -16.00 -31.14 27.33
C GLY A 85 -15.01 -32.22 26.88
N ASP A 86 -15.37 -33.49 26.95
CA ASP A 86 -14.54 -34.59 26.44
C ASP A 86 -14.44 -34.55 24.89
N ASP A 87 -15.55 -34.17 24.21
CA ASP A 87 -15.64 -34.09 22.74
C ASP A 87 -14.80 -32.95 22.12
N LEU A 88 -14.37 -31.95 22.92
CA LEU A 88 -13.62 -30.81 22.39
C LEU A 88 -12.25 -31.23 21.85
N SER A 89 -11.63 -32.31 22.30
CA SER A 89 -10.27 -32.68 21.83
C SER A 89 -10.28 -33.71 20.70
N ASP A 90 -11.45 -34.31 20.43
CA ASP A 90 -11.57 -35.42 19.51
C ASP A 90 -11.45 -34.95 18.05
N PRO A 91 -10.69 -35.68 17.21
CA PRO A 91 -10.62 -35.38 15.79
C PRO A 91 -11.99 -35.58 15.13
N PRO A 92 -12.34 -34.79 14.09
CA PRO A 92 -13.56 -35.00 13.34
C PRO A 92 -13.65 -36.43 12.77
N GLU A 93 -14.84 -37.04 12.80
CA GLU A 93 -15.06 -38.40 12.26
C GLU A 93 -14.60 -38.51 10.80
N SER A 94 -14.86 -37.48 9.99
CA SER A 94 -14.43 -37.41 8.58
C SER A 94 -12.92 -37.48 8.40
N LEU A 95 -12.14 -36.90 9.31
CA LEU A 95 -10.68 -37.02 9.30
C LEU A 95 -10.27 -38.46 9.60
N MET A 96 -10.87 -39.06 10.63
CA MET A 96 -10.56 -40.43 11.03
C MET A 96 -10.92 -41.45 9.95
N GLU A 97 -12.03 -41.25 9.23
CA GLU A 97 -12.40 -42.04 8.05
C GLU A 97 -11.36 -41.89 6.93
N ASN A 98 -10.94 -40.65 6.61
CA ASN A 98 -9.92 -40.38 5.59
C ASN A 98 -8.58 -41.05 5.93
N LEU A 99 -8.13 -40.95 7.17
CA LEU A 99 -6.89 -41.60 7.63
C LEU A 99 -6.98 -43.11 7.53
N ALA A 100 -8.12 -43.70 7.91
CA ALA A 100 -8.37 -45.13 7.79
C ALA A 100 -8.36 -45.60 6.32
N GLU A 101 -8.97 -44.84 5.40
CA GLU A 101 -8.93 -45.12 3.96
C GLU A 101 -7.51 -45.05 3.38
N ARG A 102 -6.70 -44.12 3.88
CA ARG A 102 -5.29 -43.95 3.49
C ARG A 102 -4.32 -44.92 4.19
N GLY A 103 -4.80 -45.70 5.15
CA GLY A 103 -3.99 -46.63 5.94
C GLY A 103 -2.99 -45.95 6.89
N ILE A 104 -3.30 -44.72 7.32
CA ILE A 104 -2.49 -43.96 8.28
C ILE A 104 -2.99 -44.29 9.69
N GLU A 105 -2.14 -44.93 10.51
CA GLU A 105 -2.48 -45.35 11.88
C GLU A 105 -2.12 -44.31 12.96
N ASP A 106 -1.43 -43.22 12.58
CA ASP A 106 -0.98 -42.18 13.52
C ASP A 106 -2.14 -41.33 14.05
N GLN A 107 -2.09 -41.04 15.35
CA GLN A 107 -3.06 -40.12 15.95
C GLN A 107 -2.78 -38.68 15.49
N PRO A 108 -3.80 -37.91 15.09
CA PRO A 108 -3.62 -36.52 14.71
C PRO A 108 -3.11 -35.66 15.88
N HIS A 109 -2.20 -34.74 15.59
CA HIS A 109 -1.77 -33.70 16.52
C HIS A 109 -2.79 -32.56 16.56
N LEU A 110 -3.34 -32.28 17.74
CA LEU A 110 -4.23 -31.15 17.97
C LEU A 110 -3.41 -29.87 18.23
N VAL A 111 -3.72 -28.81 17.49
CA VAL A 111 -3.09 -27.49 17.65
C VAL A 111 -4.17 -26.41 17.70
N HIS A 112 -4.09 -25.52 18.68
CA HIS A 112 -4.87 -24.28 18.73
C HIS A 112 -3.96 -23.11 18.40
N VAL A 113 -4.42 -22.18 17.57
CA VAL A 113 -3.73 -20.92 17.25
C VAL A 113 -4.64 -19.78 17.64
N MET A 114 -4.12 -18.83 18.42
CA MET A 114 -4.88 -17.69 18.93
C MET A 114 -4.03 -16.44 19.01
N SER A 115 -4.64 -15.26 18.91
CA SER A 115 -3.94 -13.99 19.06
C SER A 115 -3.29 -13.88 20.45
N LYS A 116 -2.13 -13.23 20.54
CA LYS A 116 -1.48 -12.91 21.82
C LYS A 116 -2.33 -11.90 22.62
N PRO A 117 -2.18 -11.83 23.96
CA PRO A 117 -2.85 -10.81 24.76
C PRO A 117 -2.59 -9.40 24.22
N GLY A 118 -3.66 -8.62 24.09
CA GLY A 118 -3.61 -7.21 23.64
C GLY A 118 -3.68 -7.00 22.13
N VAL A 119 -3.54 -8.04 21.31
CA VAL A 119 -3.77 -7.98 19.86
C VAL A 119 -5.28 -7.82 19.60
N MET A 120 -5.62 -6.96 18.64
CA MET A 120 -7.01 -6.73 18.25
C MET A 120 -7.62 -7.99 17.61
N ASP A 121 -8.81 -8.37 18.07
CA ASP A 121 -9.63 -9.42 17.48
C ASP A 121 -10.98 -8.81 17.04
N PRO A 122 -11.09 -8.32 15.79
CA PRO A 122 -12.30 -7.68 15.29
C PRO A 122 -13.52 -8.60 15.30
N VAL A 123 -13.31 -9.91 15.14
CA VAL A 123 -14.38 -10.89 15.15
C VAL A 123 -14.90 -11.07 16.58
N ALA A 124 -14.02 -11.18 17.58
CA ALA A 124 -14.41 -11.22 18.98
C ALA A 124 -15.18 -9.97 19.41
N ALA A 125 -14.71 -8.78 19.01
CA ALA A 125 -15.40 -7.52 19.30
C ALA A 125 -16.80 -7.47 18.67
N SER A 126 -16.93 -7.89 17.41
CA SER A 126 -18.23 -7.97 16.71
C SER A 126 -19.17 -8.98 17.38
N THR A 127 -18.63 -10.14 17.79
CA THR A 127 -19.38 -11.16 18.52
C THR A 127 -19.88 -10.64 19.85
N GLN A 128 -19.04 -9.93 20.61
CA GLN A 128 -19.45 -9.33 21.88
C GLN A 128 -20.57 -8.30 21.70
N GLY A 129 -20.49 -7.46 20.66
CA GLY A 129 -21.57 -6.53 20.29
C GLY A 129 -22.87 -7.26 19.94
N ALA A 130 -22.80 -8.30 19.11
CA ALA A 130 -23.98 -9.06 18.71
C ALA A 130 -24.63 -9.87 19.85
N LEU A 131 -23.82 -10.32 20.82
CA LEU A 131 -24.32 -10.92 22.06
C LEU A 131 -25.10 -9.88 22.88
N ALA A 132 -24.54 -8.68 23.05
CA ALA A 132 -25.20 -7.59 23.77
C ALA A 132 -26.53 -7.19 23.12
N ASP A 133 -26.58 -7.08 21.79
CA ASP A 133 -27.81 -6.82 21.02
C ASP A 133 -28.87 -7.92 21.21
N SER A 134 -28.42 -9.14 21.47
CA SER A 134 -29.28 -10.30 21.77
C SER A 134 -29.70 -10.37 23.24
N GLY A 135 -29.27 -9.42 24.08
CA GLY A 135 -29.54 -9.39 25.52
C GLY A 135 -28.70 -10.38 26.33
N LEU A 136 -27.58 -10.87 25.77
CA LEU A 136 -26.61 -11.74 26.43
C LEU A 136 -25.35 -10.93 26.70
N ASP A 137 -24.91 -10.88 27.96
CA ASP A 137 -23.70 -10.14 28.33
C ASP A 137 -22.52 -11.12 28.46
N ALA A 138 -21.46 -10.86 27.69
CA ALA A 138 -20.21 -11.58 27.77
C ALA A 138 -19.13 -10.61 28.26
N ASP A 139 -18.38 -11.03 29.28
CA ASP A 139 -17.30 -10.24 29.87
C ASP A 139 -16.14 -10.11 28.88
N ALA A 140 -15.85 -11.20 28.16
CA ALA A 140 -14.81 -11.24 27.15
C ALA A 140 -15.09 -12.33 26.10
N VAL A 141 -14.69 -12.05 24.86
CA VAL A 141 -14.70 -13.01 23.75
C VAL A 141 -13.30 -13.06 23.15
N LYS A 142 -12.89 -14.24 22.67
CA LYS A 142 -11.67 -14.42 21.88
C LYS A 142 -11.88 -15.46 20.80
N THR A 143 -11.32 -15.28 19.62
CA THR A 143 -11.35 -16.30 18.57
C THR A 143 -10.07 -17.13 18.55
N PHE A 144 -10.16 -18.32 17.97
CA PHE A 144 -9.01 -19.18 17.69
C PHE A 144 -9.25 -20.03 16.45
N ARG A 145 -8.15 -20.51 15.87
CA ARG A 145 -8.13 -21.55 14.84
C ARG A 145 -7.67 -22.84 15.46
N LYS A 146 -8.22 -23.95 14.99
CA LYS A 146 -7.95 -25.28 15.54
C LYS A 146 -7.67 -26.25 14.42
N TYR A 147 -6.64 -27.06 14.58
CA TYR A 147 -6.12 -27.96 13.57
C TYR A 147 -5.86 -29.35 14.15
N TRP A 148 -6.19 -30.39 13.38
CA TRP A 148 -5.76 -31.76 13.60
C TRP A 148 -4.89 -32.17 12.42
N ILE A 149 -3.60 -32.44 12.68
CA ILE A 149 -2.60 -32.70 11.63
C ILE A 149 -2.05 -34.11 11.78
N SER A 150 -2.07 -34.87 10.70
CA SER A 150 -1.55 -36.25 10.64
C SER A 150 -0.48 -36.41 9.56
N GLY A 151 0.43 -37.36 9.77
CA GLY A 151 1.52 -37.67 8.84
C GLY A 151 2.81 -36.86 9.08
N VAL A 152 2.96 -36.28 10.27
CA VAL A 152 4.12 -35.46 10.66
C VAL A 152 4.66 -35.91 12.03
N ASP A 153 5.97 -35.79 12.23
CA ASP A 153 6.61 -36.03 13.53
C ASP A 153 6.66 -34.75 14.39
N GLU A 154 7.18 -34.84 15.62
CA GLU A 154 7.23 -33.69 16.54
C GLU A 154 8.05 -32.51 15.99
N SER A 155 9.17 -32.80 15.31
CA SER A 155 10.04 -31.76 14.77
C SER A 155 9.39 -31.05 13.58
N GLY A 156 8.72 -31.79 12.70
CA GLY A 156 7.95 -31.22 11.59
C GLY A 156 6.74 -30.44 12.08
N LEU A 157 6.07 -30.91 13.13
CA LEU A 157 4.93 -30.21 13.72
C LEU A 157 5.31 -28.84 14.27
N GLU A 158 6.44 -28.73 14.97
CA GLU A 158 6.92 -27.43 15.48
C GLU A 158 7.21 -26.45 14.33
N ALA A 159 7.84 -26.92 13.25
CA ALA A 159 8.09 -26.11 12.07
C ALA A 159 6.79 -25.65 11.39
N ILE A 160 5.79 -26.55 11.25
CA ILE A 160 4.46 -26.23 10.70
C ILE A 160 3.76 -25.19 11.56
N CYS A 161 3.76 -25.34 12.89
CA CYS A 161 3.10 -24.39 13.80
C CYS A 161 3.64 -22.98 13.61
N ARG A 162 4.97 -22.82 13.58
CA ARG A 162 5.62 -21.50 13.48
C ARG A 162 5.61 -20.91 12.07
N ARG A 163 5.75 -21.75 11.04
CA ARG A 163 5.96 -21.28 9.65
C ARG A 163 4.70 -21.30 8.78
N ALA A 164 3.67 -22.07 9.13
CA ALA A 164 2.43 -22.18 8.35
C ALA A 164 1.18 -21.80 9.16
N LEU A 165 1.04 -22.28 10.41
CA LEU A 165 -0.22 -22.10 11.14
C LEU A 165 -0.35 -20.76 11.86
N SER A 166 0.76 -20.22 12.35
CA SER A 166 0.77 -19.00 13.15
C SER A 166 1.75 -17.95 12.64
N ASN A 167 1.52 -16.70 13.03
CA ASN A 167 2.51 -15.63 12.96
C ASN A 167 3.01 -15.32 14.37
N ASP A 168 4.27 -15.65 14.66
CA ASP A 168 4.86 -15.46 15.99
C ASP A 168 4.89 -13.99 16.43
N SER A 169 4.66 -13.02 15.54
CA SER A 169 4.51 -11.61 15.92
C SER A 169 3.23 -11.36 16.73
N ILE A 170 2.10 -11.90 16.28
CA ILE A 170 0.75 -11.54 16.77
C ILE A 170 -0.03 -12.72 17.35
N GLU A 171 0.41 -13.95 17.11
CA GLU A 171 -0.28 -15.17 17.52
C GLU A 171 0.60 -16.04 18.42
N THR A 172 -0.06 -16.97 19.10
CA THR A 172 0.57 -18.05 19.85
C THR A 172 -0.17 -19.32 19.54
N TYR A 173 0.51 -20.46 19.66
CA TYR A 173 -0.10 -21.76 19.49
C TYR A 173 0.04 -22.62 20.75
N VAL A 174 -0.95 -23.49 20.96
CA VAL A 174 -0.97 -24.49 22.03
C VAL A 174 -1.16 -25.85 21.38
N VAL A 175 -0.20 -26.74 21.59
CA VAL A 175 -0.31 -28.15 21.19
C VAL A 175 -1.09 -28.90 22.28
N GLY A 176 -2.18 -29.54 21.88
CA GLY A 176 -3.11 -30.23 22.78
C GLY A 176 -4.28 -29.35 23.26
N PRO A 177 -5.04 -29.83 24.26
CA PRO A 177 -6.22 -29.14 24.79
C PRO A 177 -5.88 -27.82 25.48
N LEU A 178 -6.82 -26.86 25.44
CA LEU A 178 -6.68 -25.60 26.18
C LEU A 178 -6.95 -25.80 27.68
N HIS A 179 -6.07 -25.26 28.51
CA HIS A 179 -6.19 -25.30 29.97
C HIS A 179 -6.24 -23.89 30.54
N MET A 180 -7.42 -23.29 30.56
CA MET A 180 -7.67 -21.94 31.08
C MET A 180 -9.07 -21.82 31.66
N ASP A 181 -9.27 -20.89 32.59
CA ASP A 181 -10.58 -20.59 33.20
C ASP A 181 -10.98 -19.11 33.09
N ARG A 182 -10.12 -18.26 32.52
CA ARG A 182 -10.33 -16.82 32.27
C ARG A 182 -9.58 -16.33 31.04
N LEU A 183 -10.11 -15.32 30.38
CA LEU A 183 -9.48 -14.63 29.24
C LEU A 183 -8.70 -13.37 29.66
N GLY A 184 -9.09 -12.73 30.76
CA GLY A 184 -8.52 -11.46 31.19
C GLY A 184 -7.02 -11.53 31.53
N VAL A 185 -6.25 -10.56 31.01
CA VAL A 185 -4.82 -10.36 31.30
C VAL A 185 -4.64 -8.92 31.78
N GLY A 186 -4.22 -8.74 33.04
CA GLY A 186 -3.81 -7.42 33.55
C GLY A 186 -3.93 -7.28 35.07
N SER A 187 -2.88 -6.78 35.70
CA SER A 187 -2.92 -6.15 37.02
C SER A 187 -2.56 -4.69 36.84
N GLN A 188 -3.19 -3.76 37.57
CA GLN A 188 -2.78 -2.36 37.54
C GLN A 188 -1.29 -2.24 37.87
N GLY A 189 -0.51 -1.65 36.97
CA GLY A 189 0.88 -1.31 37.23
C GLY A 189 0.96 -0.18 38.26
N GLU A 190 1.98 -0.19 39.10
CA GLU A 190 2.27 0.95 39.98
C GLU A 190 2.84 2.10 39.15
N PHE A 191 2.41 3.33 39.43
CA PHE A 191 2.96 4.52 38.78
C PHE A 191 4.42 4.72 39.21
N GLU A 192 5.32 4.79 38.22
CA GLU A 192 6.73 5.12 38.41
C GLU A 192 7.14 6.19 37.39
N LEU A 193 7.57 7.36 37.87
CA LEU A 193 8.10 8.43 37.00
C LEU A 193 9.57 8.15 36.69
N VAL A 194 9.87 7.88 35.42
CA VAL A 194 11.23 7.59 34.96
C VAL A 194 11.92 8.89 34.52
N ARG A 195 13.13 9.14 35.07
CA ARG A 195 14.01 10.24 34.64
C ARG A 195 15.26 9.65 34.01
N VAL A 196 15.62 10.14 32.82
CA VAL A 196 16.77 9.64 32.06
C VAL A 196 17.96 10.58 32.30
N PRO A 197 19.04 10.14 32.98
CA PRO A 197 20.15 11.01 33.40
C PRO A 197 21.09 11.40 32.25
N ILE A 198 20.55 12.03 31.19
CA ILE A 198 21.26 12.28 29.93
C ILE A 198 22.41 13.30 30.10
N ARG A 199 22.31 14.21 31.08
CA ARG A 199 23.21 15.37 31.23
C ARG A 199 24.68 15.01 31.44
N GLU A 200 24.94 13.85 32.01
CA GLU A 200 26.28 13.38 32.36
C GLU A 200 26.84 12.34 31.36
N LEU A 201 26.04 11.91 30.39
CA LEU A 201 26.41 10.86 29.44
C LEU A 201 27.44 11.34 28.43
N ASP A 202 28.46 10.51 28.19
CA ASP A 202 29.40 10.68 27.08
C ASP A 202 28.81 10.21 25.74
N ASP A 203 29.57 10.38 24.66
CA ASP A 203 29.08 10.07 23.31
C ASP A 203 28.74 8.56 23.13
N ALA A 204 29.51 7.66 23.74
CA ALA A 204 29.26 6.21 23.63
C ALA A 204 28.03 5.79 24.45
N GLU A 205 27.84 6.42 25.61
CA GLU A 205 26.66 6.22 26.44
C GLU A 205 25.39 6.78 25.78
N LEU A 206 25.48 7.90 25.06
CA LEU A 206 24.36 8.46 24.28
C LEU A 206 23.94 7.54 23.12
N GLU A 207 24.91 6.99 22.38
CA GLU A 207 24.64 6.01 21.32
C GLU A 207 23.98 4.74 21.89
N THR A 208 24.46 4.28 23.05
CA THR A 208 23.88 3.13 23.75
C THR A 208 22.44 3.42 24.19
N LEU A 209 22.17 4.58 24.78
CA LEU A 209 20.83 5.01 25.17
C LEU A 209 19.88 5.07 23.97
N SER A 210 20.32 5.63 22.84
CA SER A 210 19.52 5.72 21.62
C SER A 210 19.16 4.35 21.06
N LYS A 211 20.11 3.40 21.09
CA LYS A 211 19.92 2.03 20.61
C LYS A 211 19.04 1.21 21.54
N ASP A 212 19.38 1.15 22.82
CA ASP A 212 18.70 0.30 23.80
C ASP A 212 17.29 0.83 24.12
N GLY A 213 17.09 2.15 24.04
CA GLY A 213 15.79 2.80 24.16
C GLY A 213 14.98 2.86 22.86
N GLN A 214 15.46 2.25 21.76
CA GLN A 214 14.77 2.23 20.46
C GLN A 214 14.35 3.63 19.94
N LEU A 215 15.17 4.64 20.24
CA LEU A 215 14.94 6.03 19.81
C LEU A 215 15.40 6.26 18.37
N TYR A 216 16.39 5.49 17.92
CA TYR A 216 17.00 5.57 16.57
C TYR A 216 17.45 7.00 16.18
N LEU A 217 17.87 7.78 17.17
CA LEU A 217 18.45 9.12 16.99
C LEU A 217 19.97 9.02 16.77
N THR A 218 20.47 9.85 15.87
CA THR A 218 21.91 9.99 15.60
C THR A 218 22.63 10.61 16.80
N LEU A 219 23.96 10.42 16.87
CA LEU A 219 24.77 11.01 17.94
C LEU A 219 24.60 12.54 18.03
N VAL A 220 24.53 13.24 16.90
CA VAL A 220 24.38 14.72 16.88
C VAL A 220 23.01 15.15 17.41
N GLU A 221 21.94 14.39 17.09
CA GLU A 221 20.61 14.61 17.65
C GLU A 221 20.62 14.38 19.17
N MET A 222 21.22 13.28 19.63
CA MET A 222 21.35 12.96 21.07
C MET A 222 22.17 14.00 21.83
N GLN A 223 23.26 14.51 21.24
CA GLN A 223 24.05 15.62 21.81
C GLN A 223 23.22 16.91 21.91
N THR A 224 22.41 17.20 20.89
CA THR A 224 21.53 18.38 20.89
C THR A 224 20.48 18.29 22.00
N ILE A 225 19.90 17.09 22.21
CA ILE A 225 18.97 16.82 23.30
C ILE A 225 19.66 16.96 24.65
N ARG A 226 20.83 16.34 24.84
CA ARG A 226 21.62 16.47 26.07
C ARG A 226 21.88 17.95 26.38
N ASP A 227 22.39 18.69 25.41
CA ASP A 227 22.78 20.08 25.59
C ASP A 227 21.57 20.97 25.91
N HIS A 228 20.39 20.67 25.35
CA HIS A 228 19.13 21.31 25.73
C HIS A 228 18.78 21.08 27.21
N PHE A 229 18.83 19.83 27.68
CA PHE A 229 18.51 19.49 29.07
C PHE A 229 19.59 19.94 30.08
N VAL A 230 20.86 19.99 29.65
CA VAL A 230 21.94 20.66 30.40
C VAL A 230 21.62 22.14 30.59
N ALA A 231 21.17 22.85 29.55
CA ALA A 231 20.79 24.26 29.62
C ALA A 231 19.57 24.51 30.52
N LEU A 232 18.63 23.55 30.59
CA LEU A 232 17.47 23.60 31.49
C LEU A 232 17.80 23.21 32.94
N ASP A 233 19.03 22.76 33.22
CA ASP A 233 19.46 22.26 34.54
C ASP A 233 18.56 21.14 35.09
N ARG A 234 18.07 20.25 34.22
CA ARG A 234 17.27 19.08 34.61
C ARG A 234 17.42 17.94 33.62
N ASP A 235 17.26 16.72 34.08
CA ASP A 235 17.14 15.56 33.19
C ASP A 235 15.73 15.48 32.58
N PRO A 236 15.60 14.95 31.35
CA PRO A 236 14.31 14.63 30.76
C PRO A 236 13.62 13.47 31.48
N THR A 237 12.30 13.42 31.37
CA THR A 237 11.55 12.18 31.59
C THR A 237 11.62 11.30 30.33
N ASP A 238 11.37 10.01 30.48
CA ASP A 238 11.26 9.06 29.37
C ASP A 238 10.27 9.53 28.29
N ILE A 239 9.07 9.99 28.67
CA ILE A 239 8.06 10.49 27.74
C ILE A 239 8.50 11.76 26.98
N GLU A 240 9.34 12.62 27.57
CA GLU A 240 9.90 13.78 26.87
C GLU A 240 10.90 13.34 25.81
N LEU A 241 11.74 12.36 26.12
CA LEU A 241 12.73 11.81 25.20
C LEU A 241 12.04 11.07 24.04
N GLU A 242 11.02 10.27 24.34
CA GLU A 242 10.18 9.61 23.34
C GLU A 242 9.47 10.63 22.44
N SER A 243 8.90 11.70 23.00
CA SER A 243 8.23 12.74 22.19
C SER A 243 9.18 13.34 21.17
N VAL A 244 10.44 13.61 21.57
CA VAL A 244 11.47 14.10 20.65
C VAL A 244 11.85 13.03 19.61
N ALA A 245 12.03 11.78 20.02
CA ALA A 245 12.41 10.69 19.11
C ALA A 245 11.36 10.43 18.03
N GLN A 246 10.07 10.40 18.40
CA GLN A 246 8.97 10.25 17.45
C GLN A 246 8.94 11.42 16.47
N THR A 247 9.00 12.67 16.98
CA THR A 247 8.94 13.88 16.15
C THR A 247 10.14 13.96 15.19
N TRP A 248 11.35 13.69 15.67
CA TRP A 248 12.59 13.78 14.88
C TRP A 248 12.91 12.52 14.08
N SER A 249 12.04 11.52 14.05
CA SER A 249 12.21 10.31 13.23
C SER A 249 12.28 10.64 11.73
N GLU A 250 12.84 9.73 10.92
CA GLU A 250 12.84 9.91 9.46
C GLU A 250 11.41 9.94 8.91
N HIS A 251 10.56 9.07 9.45
CA HIS A 251 9.15 8.94 9.10
C HIS A 251 8.34 10.24 9.30
N CYS A 252 8.55 10.96 10.40
CA CYS A 252 7.76 12.16 10.71
C CYS A 252 8.38 13.47 10.16
N SER A 253 9.72 13.57 10.13
CA SER A 253 10.39 14.82 9.76
C SER A 253 11.06 14.82 8.37
N HIS A 254 10.93 13.74 7.59
CA HIS A 254 11.45 13.60 6.22
C HIS A 254 12.89 14.12 6.07
N LYS A 255 13.79 13.76 7.01
CA LYS A 255 15.04 14.50 7.24
C LYS A 255 15.97 14.48 6.03
N THR A 256 15.93 13.41 5.25
CA THR A 256 16.73 13.24 4.04
C THR A 256 16.23 14.15 2.93
N LEU A 257 14.93 14.12 2.63
CA LEU A 257 14.37 14.91 1.55
C LEU A 257 14.28 16.41 1.91
N ALA A 258 14.03 16.74 3.18
CA ALA A 258 14.01 18.11 3.67
C ALA A 258 15.40 18.66 4.04
N GLY A 259 16.43 17.80 4.01
CA GLY A 259 17.79 18.10 4.46
C GLY A 259 18.62 18.91 3.45
N ARG A 260 19.80 19.34 3.92
CA ARG A 260 20.78 20.03 3.08
C ARG A 260 21.60 18.99 2.30
N ILE A 261 21.64 19.12 0.98
CA ILE A 261 22.30 18.15 0.11
C ILE A 261 23.28 18.86 -0.83
N HIS A 262 24.48 18.32 -0.91
CA HIS A 262 25.45 18.65 -1.94
C HIS A 262 25.45 17.56 -3.00
N TYR A 263 24.86 17.83 -4.16
CA TYR A 263 24.69 16.88 -5.26
C TYR A 263 25.75 17.06 -6.33
N ARG A 264 26.34 15.95 -6.78
CA ARG A 264 27.18 15.87 -7.98
C ARG A 264 26.68 14.73 -8.88
N GLY A 265 26.30 15.04 -10.10
CA GLY A 265 25.84 14.04 -11.06
C GLY A 265 26.15 14.40 -12.51
N PRO A 266 25.63 13.63 -13.49
CA PRO A 266 25.88 13.93 -14.88
C PRO A 266 25.11 15.17 -15.33
N SER A 267 25.71 15.98 -16.21
CA SER A 267 25.00 17.08 -16.88
C SER A 267 23.95 16.57 -17.88
N VAL A 268 23.15 17.49 -18.42
CA VAL A 268 22.13 17.21 -19.44
C VAL A 268 22.69 16.49 -20.68
N ASP A 269 23.96 16.71 -21.03
CA ASP A 269 24.65 16.03 -22.13
C ASP A 269 25.30 14.69 -21.72
N GLY A 270 25.03 14.21 -20.51
CA GLY A 270 25.54 12.95 -19.97
C GLY A 270 26.98 13.01 -19.44
N THR A 271 27.62 14.19 -19.39
CA THR A 271 29.00 14.30 -18.87
C THR A 271 29.04 14.04 -17.35
N PRO A 272 29.77 13.01 -16.87
CA PRO A 272 29.89 12.70 -15.44
C PRO A 272 30.41 13.88 -14.62
N GLY A 273 29.79 14.13 -13.46
CA GLY A 273 30.10 15.27 -12.59
C GLY A 273 29.89 16.65 -13.24
N GLY A 274 29.13 16.72 -14.33
CA GLY A 274 28.82 17.96 -15.04
C GLY A 274 27.69 18.80 -14.42
N ASP A 275 26.90 18.21 -13.51
CA ASP A 275 25.88 18.91 -12.71
C ASP A 275 26.30 18.89 -11.23
N GLU A 276 26.42 20.08 -10.63
CA GLU A 276 26.74 20.25 -9.22
C GLU A 276 25.73 21.23 -8.63
N ARG A 277 24.99 20.79 -7.61
CA ARG A 277 23.90 21.55 -6.98
C ARG A 277 24.03 21.52 -5.47
N GLN A 278 23.62 22.62 -4.85
CA GLN A 278 23.50 22.73 -3.39
C GLN A 278 22.05 23.00 -3.05
N TYR A 279 21.44 22.11 -2.29
CA TYR A 279 20.09 22.25 -1.77
C TYR A 279 20.16 22.59 -0.28
N ASP A 280 19.37 23.58 0.13
CA ASP A 280 19.06 23.85 1.54
C ASP A 280 17.87 23.00 2.02
N ASN A 281 16.94 22.68 1.11
CA ASN A 281 15.85 21.74 1.30
C ASN A 281 15.49 21.13 -0.07
N MET A 282 15.96 19.89 -0.31
CA MET A 282 15.82 19.25 -1.62
C MET A 282 14.36 19.11 -2.07
N LEU A 283 13.46 18.71 -1.18
CA LEU A 283 12.03 18.56 -1.47
C LEU A 283 11.36 19.89 -1.88
N LYS A 284 11.63 20.98 -1.14
CA LYS A 284 11.06 22.30 -1.42
C LYS A 284 11.59 22.87 -2.73
N GLU A 285 12.87 22.64 -3.02
CA GLU A 285 13.55 23.20 -4.20
C GLU A 285 13.35 22.38 -5.48
N THR A 286 12.82 21.15 -5.36
CA THR A 286 12.47 20.27 -6.50
C THR A 286 10.96 20.13 -6.65
N ILE A 287 10.34 19.23 -5.89
CA ILE A 287 8.93 18.84 -5.99
C ILE A 287 7.99 20.02 -5.71
N PHE A 288 8.19 20.76 -4.61
CA PHE A 288 7.27 21.87 -4.28
C PHE A 288 7.45 23.01 -5.28
N GLU A 289 8.69 23.34 -5.64
CA GLU A 289 8.98 24.41 -6.59
C GLU A 289 8.43 24.10 -8.00
N ALA A 290 8.37 22.83 -8.41
CA ALA A 290 7.69 22.42 -9.63
C ALA A 290 6.20 22.83 -9.59
N THR A 291 5.49 22.45 -8.53
CA THR A 291 4.08 22.83 -8.33
C THR A 291 3.92 24.34 -8.23
N GLN A 292 4.76 25.05 -7.48
CA GLN A 292 4.68 26.52 -7.38
C GLN A 292 4.92 27.20 -8.74
N THR A 293 5.83 26.67 -9.55
CA THR A 293 6.07 27.14 -10.93
C THR A 293 4.85 26.94 -11.81
N ILE A 294 4.21 25.77 -11.73
CA ILE A 294 2.99 25.47 -12.48
C ILE A 294 1.86 26.41 -12.06
N ARG A 295 1.64 26.59 -10.75
CA ARG A 295 0.62 27.51 -10.20
C ARG A 295 0.82 28.94 -10.69
N ARG A 296 2.06 29.44 -10.64
CA ARG A 296 2.41 30.78 -11.19
C ARG A 296 2.16 30.88 -12.69
N THR A 297 2.42 29.80 -13.44
CA THR A 297 2.20 29.74 -14.89
C THR A 297 0.72 29.72 -15.25
N LEU A 298 -0.10 29.01 -14.47
CA LEU A 298 -1.55 28.92 -14.67
C LEU A 298 -2.27 30.22 -14.29
N GLY A 299 -1.76 30.97 -13.30
CA GLY A 299 -2.31 32.25 -12.89
C GLY A 299 -3.77 32.11 -12.43
N GLU A 300 -4.69 32.79 -13.10
CA GLU A 300 -6.14 32.69 -12.81
C GLU A 300 -6.73 31.29 -13.08
N ASN A 301 -6.01 30.43 -13.81
CA ASN A 301 -6.42 29.05 -14.08
C ASN A 301 -5.84 28.04 -13.08
N ASP A 302 -5.17 28.52 -12.02
CA ASP A 302 -4.72 27.66 -10.92
C ASP A 302 -5.92 26.91 -10.32
N TRP A 303 -5.73 25.62 -10.09
CA TRP A 303 -6.73 24.69 -9.57
C TRP A 303 -6.17 23.86 -8.41
N CYS A 304 -4.94 24.15 -7.97
CA CYS A 304 -4.41 23.65 -6.70
C CYS A 304 -5.01 24.46 -5.55
N VAL A 305 -5.57 23.80 -4.55
CA VAL A 305 -6.26 24.45 -3.44
C VAL A 305 -5.37 24.43 -2.20
N SER A 306 -5.15 23.26 -1.62
CA SER A 306 -4.27 23.03 -0.46
C SER A 306 -3.28 21.93 -0.83
N VAL A 307 -2.01 22.29 -1.01
CA VAL A 307 -0.96 21.34 -1.42
C VAL A 307 0.22 21.48 -0.46
N PHE A 308 0.76 20.34 0.00
CA PHE A 308 1.87 20.27 0.96
C PHE A 308 1.63 21.00 2.29
N LYS A 309 0.37 21.08 2.73
CA LYS A 309 -0.04 21.76 3.98
C LYS A 309 -0.75 20.84 4.96
N ASP A 310 -1.37 19.78 4.44
CA ASP A 310 -2.31 18.93 5.17
C ASP A 310 -2.03 17.45 4.84
N ASN A 311 -2.79 16.54 5.45
CA ASN A 311 -2.69 15.09 5.27
C ASN A 311 -2.75 14.62 3.81
N ALA A 312 -3.53 15.30 2.97
CA ALA A 312 -3.66 15.02 1.53
C ALA A 312 -3.61 16.28 0.67
N GLY A 313 -3.25 16.10 -0.60
CA GLY A 313 -3.23 17.19 -1.59
C GLY A 313 -4.61 17.45 -2.17
N VAL A 314 -5.09 18.70 -2.09
CA VAL A 314 -6.44 19.13 -2.50
C VAL A 314 -6.40 19.95 -3.79
N VAL A 315 -7.26 19.59 -4.74
CA VAL A 315 -7.43 20.28 -6.02
C VAL A 315 -8.91 20.52 -6.33
N THR A 316 -9.19 21.51 -7.17
CA THR A 316 -10.56 21.86 -7.55
C THR A 316 -11.20 20.77 -8.40
N PHE A 317 -12.37 20.26 -8.00
CA PHE A 317 -13.17 19.35 -8.82
C PHE A 317 -14.30 20.09 -9.53
N ASP A 318 -15.19 20.78 -8.83
CA ASP A 318 -16.23 21.63 -9.43
C ASP A 318 -16.47 22.90 -8.57
N GLU A 319 -17.54 23.64 -8.83
CA GLU A 319 -17.88 24.87 -8.10
C GLU A 319 -18.31 24.64 -6.64
N LYS A 320 -18.63 23.40 -6.27
CA LYS A 320 -19.18 23.02 -4.96
C LYS A 320 -18.23 22.12 -4.18
N ASP A 321 -17.43 21.32 -4.87
CA ASP A 321 -16.59 20.31 -4.27
C ASP A 321 -15.16 20.36 -4.82
N HIS A 322 -14.20 20.12 -3.94
CA HIS A 322 -12.82 19.79 -4.24
C HIS A 322 -12.59 18.29 -4.06
N VAL A 323 -11.45 17.79 -4.52
CA VAL A 323 -11.02 16.40 -4.31
C VAL A 323 -9.61 16.38 -3.74
N CYS A 324 -9.33 15.38 -2.92
CA CYS A 324 -8.03 15.15 -2.33
C CYS A 324 -7.51 13.75 -2.64
N PHE A 325 -6.20 13.59 -2.76
CA PHE A 325 -5.58 12.29 -3.00
C PHE A 325 -4.31 12.17 -2.16
N LYS A 326 -4.15 11.00 -1.55
CA LYS A 326 -2.98 10.60 -0.77
C LYS A 326 -2.64 9.15 -1.09
N VAL A 327 -1.33 8.87 -1.11
CA VAL A 327 -0.75 7.53 -1.17
C VAL A 327 0.30 7.48 -0.06
N GLU A 328 0.33 6.37 0.65
CA GLU A 328 1.22 6.04 1.76
C GLU A 328 1.88 4.68 1.51
N THR A 329 2.91 4.36 2.30
CA THR A 329 3.65 3.09 2.23
C THR A 329 3.60 2.36 3.56
N HIS A 330 3.54 1.03 3.54
CA HIS A 330 3.51 0.21 4.75
C HIS A 330 4.43 -1.03 4.65
N ASN A 331 5.66 -0.81 4.20
CA ASN A 331 6.63 -1.83 3.76
C ASN A 331 7.11 -2.76 4.89
N HIS A 332 7.83 -2.24 5.90
CA HIS A 332 8.43 -3.07 6.96
C HIS A 332 7.40 -3.89 7.76
N PRO A 333 6.25 -3.33 8.16
CA PRO A 333 5.25 -4.14 8.87
C PRO A 333 4.67 -5.23 7.97
N SER A 334 4.50 -4.96 6.68
CA SER A 334 4.03 -5.98 5.71
C SER A 334 5.06 -7.06 5.42
N ALA A 335 6.34 -6.82 5.71
CA ALA A 335 7.40 -7.84 5.64
C ALA A 335 7.29 -8.87 6.78
N LEU A 336 6.82 -8.42 7.97
CA LEU A 336 6.76 -9.22 9.20
C LEU A 336 5.37 -9.86 9.41
N GLU A 337 4.31 -9.08 9.23
CA GLU A 337 2.92 -9.52 9.34
C GLU A 337 2.15 -8.94 8.13
N PRO A 338 2.13 -9.66 7.00
CA PRO A 338 1.64 -9.12 5.72
C PRO A 338 0.16 -8.71 5.73
N TYR A 339 -0.70 -9.40 6.50
CA TYR A 339 -2.12 -9.08 6.59
C TYR A 339 -2.35 -7.77 7.34
N GLY A 340 -1.88 -7.70 8.58
CA GLY A 340 -1.96 -6.56 9.47
C GLY A 340 -1.27 -5.34 8.88
N GLY A 341 -0.05 -5.50 8.35
CA GLY A 341 0.68 -4.41 7.71
C GLY A 341 -0.09 -3.75 6.55
N ALA A 342 -0.66 -4.54 5.64
CA ALA A 342 -1.45 -3.99 4.54
C ALA A 342 -2.83 -3.46 4.99
N ASN A 343 -3.45 -4.13 5.96
CA ASN A 343 -4.73 -3.77 6.57
C ASN A 343 -4.64 -2.39 7.26
N THR A 344 -3.59 -2.14 8.04
CA THR A 344 -3.35 -0.83 8.67
C THR A 344 -2.81 0.19 7.68
N GLY A 345 -2.08 -0.24 6.64
CA GLY A 345 -1.67 0.64 5.55
C GLY A 345 -2.87 1.27 4.83
N ILE A 346 -3.88 0.47 4.49
CA ILE A 346 -5.08 0.98 3.84
C ILE A 346 -5.98 1.78 4.80
N GLY A 347 -6.12 1.36 6.07
CA GLY A 347 -6.86 2.15 7.06
C GLY A 347 -6.20 3.50 7.35
N GLY A 348 -4.88 3.52 7.53
CA GLY A 348 -4.09 4.75 7.72
C GLY A 348 -4.32 5.75 6.60
N VAL A 349 -4.18 5.34 5.34
CA VAL A 349 -4.37 6.27 4.21
C VAL A 349 -5.82 6.69 4.01
N ILE A 350 -6.81 5.92 4.45
CA ILE A 350 -8.22 6.37 4.45
C ILE A 350 -8.41 7.51 5.47
N ARG A 351 -7.73 7.44 6.62
CA ARG A 351 -7.76 8.50 7.62
C ARG A 351 -7.13 9.80 7.15
N ASP A 352 -6.21 9.78 6.18
CA ASP A 352 -5.60 10.99 5.64
C ASP A 352 -6.63 11.94 4.98
N PRO A 353 -7.46 11.51 4.02
CA PRO A 353 -8.61 12.31 3.56
C PRO A 353 -9.61 12.64 4.66
N MET A 354 -9.84 11.76 5.63
CA MET A 354 -10.68 12.07 6.80
C MET A 354 -10.11 13.18 7.68
N GLY A 355 -8.78 13.30 7.76
CA GLY A 355 -8.05 14.36 8.47
C GLY A 355 -7.86 15.63 7.65
N THR A 356 -8.01 15.56 6.32
CA THR A 356 -7.77 16.70 5.42
C THR A 356 -8.86 17.78 5.58
N GLY A 357 -8.44 19.02 5.84
CA GLY A 357 -9.34 20.13 6.12
C GLY A 357 -10.30 19.82 7.27
N MET A 358 -11.58 20.06 7.05
CA MET A 358 -12.66 19.68 7.98
C MET A 358 -13.21 18.27 7.69
N GLY A 359 -12.41 17.39 7.09
CA GLY A 359 -12.75 16.00 6.78
C GLY A 359 -13.41 15.79 5.41
N ALA A 360 -12.66 15.15 4.51
CA ALA A 360 -13.15 14.68 3.21
C ALA A 360 -13.85 13.33 3.34
N LYS A 361 -14.78 13.05 2.41
CA LYS A 361 -15.41 11.73 2.28
C LYS A 361 -14.58 10.85 1.33
N PRO A 362 -14.03 9.72 1.78
CA PRO A 362 -13.39 8.74 0.91
C PRO A 362 -14.33 8.22 -0.20
N ILE A 363 -13.83 8.13 -1.44
CA ILE A 363 -14.60 7.69 -2.60
C ILE A 363 -14.02 6.45 -3.31
N CYS A 364 -12.70 6.27 -3.30
CA CYS A 364 -12.06 5.07 -3.84
C CYS A 364 -10.64 4.91 -3.29
N ASN A 365 -10.18 3.65 -3.25
CA ASN A 365 -8.84 3.25 -2.88
C ASN A 365 -8.00 2.89 -4.12
N THR A 366 -6.68 2.94 -3.96
CA THR A 366 -5.71 2.38 -4.90
C THR A 366 -4.69 1.53 -4.17
N ASP A 367 -4.10 0.54 -4.86
CA ASP A 367 -3.03 -0.27 -4.30
C ASP A 367 -1.92 -0.60 -5.31
N VAL A 368 -0.66 -0.41 -4.92
CA VAL A 368 0.47 -0.85 -5.74
C VAL A 368 1.37 -1.71 -4.87
N PHE A 369 1.81 -2.85 -5.39
CA PHE A 369 2.63 -3.77 -4.62
C PHE A 369 3.91 -4.16 -5.38
N CYS A 370 5.01 -4.28 -4.64
CA CYS A 370 6.26 -4.85 -5.14
C CYS A 370 6.65 -6.07 -4.32
N PHE A 371 6.84 -7.22 -4.98
CA PHE A 371 7.15 -8.49 -4.33
C PHE A 371 8.33 -9.21 -4.98
N ALA A 372 8.96 -10.14 -4.25
CA ALA A 372 9.78 -11.17 -4.88
C ALA A 372 8.89 -12.22 -5.56
N GLN A 373 9.46 -13.03 -6.46
CA GLN A 373 8.69 -14.02 -7.21
C GLN A 373 8.05 -15.08 -6.28
N PRO A 374 6.79 -15.48 -6.50
CA PRO A 374 6.06 -16.39 -5.62
C PRO A 374 6.48 -17.87 -5.75
N ASP A 375 7.34 -18.20 -6.71
CA ASP A 375 7.84 -19.55 -7.00
C ASP A 375 9.30 -19.78 -6.53
N ILE A 376 9.86 -18.86 -5.75
CA ILE A 376 11.18 -19.04 -5.11
C ILE A 376 11.15 -20.29 -4.22
N ALA A 377 12.12 -21.19 -4.43
CA ALA A 377 12.22 -22.41 -3.64
C ALA A 377 12.46 -22.09 -2.15
N PRO A 378 11.80 -22.79 -1.20
CA PRO A 378 11.96 -22.53 0.24
C PRO A 378 13.40 -22.59 0.73
N GLU A 379 14.26 -23.41 0.11
CA GLU A 379 15.67 -23.56 0.47
C GLU A 379 16.54 -22.37 0.05
N GLU A 380 16.06 -21.52 -0.86
CA GLU A 380 16.75 -20.28 -1.28
C GLU A 380 16.43 -19.08 -0.38
N LEU A 381 15.49 -19.22 0.56
CA LEU A 381 15.05 -18.12 1.40
C LEU A 381 16.09 -17.79 2.49
N PRO A 382 16.45 -16.50 2.67
CA PRO A 382 17.24 -16.08 3.81
C PRO A 382 16.53 -16.39 5.15
N PRO A 383 17.29 -16.64 6.24
CA PRO A 383 16.72 -16.83 7.57
C PRO A 383 15.84 -15.65 8.00
N GLY A 384 14.64 -15.93 8.51
CA GLY A 384 13.69 -14.92 9.00
C GLY A 384 12.85 -14.24 7.91
N VAL A 385 13.01 -14.61 6.63
CA VAL A 385 12.18 -14.08 5.53
C VAL A 385 10.95 -14.96 5.31
N LEU A 386 9.77 -14.34 5.29
CA LEU A 386 8.53 -15.00 4.89
C LEU A 386 8.56 -15.35 3.39
N HIS A 387 8.01 -16.52 3.05
CA HIS A 387 7.90 -16.94 1.65
C HIS A 387 7.08 -15.91 0.84
N PRO A 388 7.51 -15.46 -0.36
CA PRO A 388 6.84 -14.38 -1.08
C PRO A 388 5.36 -14.63 -1.37
N ARG A 389 4.97 -15.88 -1.67
CA ARG A 389 3.56 -16.27 -1.83
C ARG A 389 2.71 -15.98 -0.58
N ARG A 390 3.23 -16.25 0.63
CA ARG A 390 2.57 -15.94 1.91
C ARG A 390 2.43 -14.43 2.10
N VAL A 391 3.47 -13.67 1.75
CA VAL A 391 3.45 -12.19 1.80
C VAL A 391 2.36 -11.64 0.89
N ILE A 392 2.30 -12.08 -0.38
CA ILE A 392 1.29 -11.66 -1.36
C ILE A 392 -0.12 -11.95 -0.85
N GLN A 393 -0.38 -13.18 -0.39
CA GLN A 393 -1.70 -13.60 0.11
C GLN A 393 -2.15 -12.81 1.33
N GLY A 394 -1.24 -12.54 2.26
CA GLY A 394 -1.54 -11.72 3.43
C GLY A 394 -1.82 -10.27 3.06
N VAL A 395 -0.96 -9.63 2.25
CA VAL A 395 -1.15 -8.22 1.80
C VAL A 395 -2.49 -8.05 1.09
N VAL A 396 -2.78 -8.91 0.10
CA VAL A 396 -4.03 -8.84 -0.67
C VAL A 396 -5.25 -9.05 0.23
N SER A 397 -5.18 -10.00 1.16
CA SER A 397 -6.25 -10.23 2.14
C SER A 397 -6.44 -9.04 3.09
N GLY A 398 -5.35 -8.38 3.52
CA GLY A 398 -5.38 -7.22 4.40
C GLY A 398 -6.09 -6.03 3.75
N VAL A 399 -5.71 -5.69 2.51
CA VAL A 399 -6.36 -4.62 1.72
C VAL A 399 -7.82 -4.94 1.44
N ARG A 400 -8.12 -6.16 1.00
CA ARG A 400 -9.49 -6.64 0.75
C ARG A 400 -10.36 -6.43 1.97
N ASP A 401 -9.92 -6.96 3.11
CA ASP A 401 -10.72 -7.03 4.31
C ASP A 401 -11.05 -5.64 4.87
N TYR A 402 -10.08 -4.71 4.83
CA TYR A 402 -10.32 -3.37 5.34
C TYR A 402 -11.14 -2.52 4.36
N GLY A 403 -10.74 -2.45 3.08
CA GLY A 403 -11.41 -1.63 2.07
C GLY A 403 -12.87 -2.04 1.86
N ASN A 404 -13.13 -3.35 1.76
CA ASN A 404 -14.49 -3.86 1.57
C ASN A 404 -15.39 -3.55 2.78
N ARG A 405 -14.88 -3.74 4.01
CA ARG A 405 -15.65 -3.46 5.25
C ARG A 405 -15.86 -1.96 5.48
N MET A 406 -14.92 -1.12 5.04
CA MET A 406 -15.10 0.34 4.97
C MET A 406 -16.12 0.77 3.92
N GLY A 407 -16.48 -0.11 2.97
CA GLY A 407 -17.38 0.24 1.88
C GLY A 407 -16.78 1.28 0.92
N ILE A 408 -15.49 1.14 0.64
CA ILE A 408 -14.75 1.99 -0.32
C ILE A 408 -14.16 1.06 -1.39
N PRO A 409 -14.46 1.27 -2.68
CA PRO A 409 -13.98 0.38 -3.73
C PRO A 409 -12.49 0.59 -3.99
N THR A 410 -11.73 -0.48 -4.22
CA THR A 410 -10.32 -0.40 -4.66
C THR A 410 -10.28 -0.46 -6.19
N VAL A 411 -10.07 0.68 -6.84
CA VAL A 411 -10.40 0.86 -8.26
C VAL A 411 -9.21 0.84 -9.20
N ASN A 412 -7.99 1.07 -8.71
CA ASN A 412 -6.77 1.12 -9.53
C ASN A 412 -5.59 0.55 -8.75
N GLY A 413 -4.65 -0.07 -9.46
CA GLY A 413 -3.47 -0.63 -8.85
C GLY A 413 -2.51 -1.30 -9.83
N ALA A 414 -1.37 -1.74 -9.31
CA ALA A 414 -0.34 -2.46 -10.07
C ALA A 414 0.42 -3.45 -9.17
N VAL A 415 0.98 -4.51 -9.76
CA VAL A 415 1.83 -5.47 -9.03
C VAL A 415 3.10 -5.69 -9.83
N TYR A 416 4.23 -5.44 -9.18
CA TYR A 416 5.56 -5.56 -9.77
C TYR A 416 6.39 -6.60 -9.01
N PHE A 417 7.21 -7.34 -9.75
CA PHE A 417 8.02 -8.44 -9.24
C PHE A 417 9.50 -8.24 -9.56
N ASP A 418 10.34 -8.31 -8.54
CA ASP A 418 11.80 -8.33 -8.63
C ASP A 418 12.35 -9.11 -7.42
N ARG A 419 13.36 -9.95 -7.63
CA ARG A 419 13.98 -10.76 -6.56
C ARG A 419 14.52 -9.89 -5.42
N ARG A 420 14.89 -8.64 -5.69
CA ARG A 420 15.41 -7.67 -4.72
C ARG A 420 14.39 -7.17 -3.70
N TYR A 421 13.10 -7.42 -3.90
CA TYR A 421 12.06 -7.17 -2.88
C TYR A 421 11.96 -8.31 -1.85
N LEU A 422 12.85 -9.32 -1.92
CA LEU A 422 12.88 -10.41 -0.96
C LEU A 422 13.29 -9.91 0.43
N GLY A 423 12.48 -10.20 1.43
CA GLY A 423 12.65 -9.71 2.81
C GLY A 423 12.15 -8.28 3.03
N ASN A 424 11.91 -7.50 1.98
CA ASN A 424 11.35 -6.16 2.08
C ASN A 424 10.42 -5.85 0.87
N PRO A 425 9.12 -6.22 0.96
CA PRO A 425 8.12 -5.89 -0.05
C PRO A 425 7.75 -4.41 0.02
N LEU A 426 7.30 -3.82 -1.09
CA LEU A 426 6.70 -2.49 -1.08
C LEU A 426 5.19 -2.60 -1.13
N VAL A 427 4.52 -1.93 -0.20
CA VAL A 427 3.05 -1.93 -0.08
C VAL A 427 2.58 -0.50 -0.08
N TYR A 428 2.13 -0.03 -1.23
CA TYR A 428 1.55 1.30 -1.41
C TYR A 428 0.03 1.22 -1.30
N CYS A 429 -0.54 2.03 -0.42
CA CYS A 429 -1.98 2.17 -0.26
C CYS A 429 -2.37 3.62 -0.55
N GLY A 430 -3.42 3.84 -1.33
CA GLY A 430 -3.92 5.18 -1.65
C GLY A 430 -5.41 5.36 -1.41
N ASN A 431 -5.83 6.59 -1.14
CA ASN A 431 -7.24 6.97 -1.01
C ASN A 431 -7.53 8.33 -1.65
N VAL A 432 -8.58 8.38 -2.46
CA VAL A 432 -9.15 9.62 -2.99
C VAL A 432 -10.38 9.99 -2.18
N GLY A 433 -10.49 11.26 -1.80
CA GLY A 433 -11.65 11.83 -1.09
C GLY A 433 -12.27 13.03 -1.80
N ILE A 434 -13.54 13.32 -1.49
CA ILE A 434 -14.25 14.53 -1.93
C ILE A 434 -14.57 15.42 -0.73
N ILE A 435 -14.31 16.72 -0.86
CA ILE A 435 -14.50 17.71 0.21
C ILE A 435 -15.26 18.94 -0.31
N PRO A 436 -16.25 19.47 0.42
CA PRO A 436 -16.96 20.68 0.01
C PRO A 436 -16.03 21.90 -0.04
N VAL A 437 -16.28 22.81 -0.99
CA VAL A 437 -15.58 24.11 -1.08
C VAL A 437 -15.81 24.91 0.21
N GLY A 438 -14.73 25.45 0.77
CA GLY A 438 -14.73 26.20 2.03
C GLY A 438 -14.47 25.33 3.26
N MET A 439 -14.23 24.04 3.09
CA MET A 439 -13.89 23.09 4.16
C MET A 439 -12.44 22.59 4.07
N GLU A 440 -11.65 23.06 3.11
CA GLU A 440 -10.24 22.73 2.92
C GLU A 440 -9.29 23.29 4.00
N GLU A 441 -9.75 24.24 4.81
CA GLU A 441 -8.97 24.90 5.86
C GLU A 441 -9.42 24.43 7.24
N LYS A 442 -8.45 24.13 8.11
CA LYS A 442 -8.64 23.81 9.53
C LYS A 442 -7.72 24.67 10.40
N GLU A 443 -8.17 25.03 11.60
CA GLU A 443 -7.37 25.85 12.53
C GLU A 443 -7.68 25.48 13.98
N VAL A 444 -6.65 25.16 14.75
CA VAL A 444 -6.79 24.93 16.20
C VAL A 444 -6.92 26.27 16.93
N LYS A 445 -7.90 26.40 17.83
CA LYS A 445 -8.11 27.63 18.60
C LYS A 445 -7.74 27.45 20.07
N ALA A 446 -7.27 28.53 20.67
CA ALA A 446 -6.97 28.56 22.09
C ALA A 446 -8.21 28.20 22.94
N ASN A 447 -8.02 27.28 23.89
CA ASN A 447 -9.03 26.67 24.75
C ASN A 447 -9.95 25.63 24.11
N ASP A 448 -9.74 25.26 22.84
CA ASP A 448 -10.40 24.07 22.30
C ASP A 448 -9.97 22.83 23.10
N LEU A 449 -10.92 21.95 23.35
CA LEU A 449 -10.66 20.64 23.93
C LEU A 449 -9.92 19.76 22.91
N ILE A 450 -8.97 18.98 23.42
CA ILE A 450 -8.34 17.90 22.66
C ILE A 450 -9.22 16.67 22.88
N VAL A 451 -9.87 16.20 21.81
CA VAL A 451 -10.81 15.08 21.88
C VAL A 451 -10.31 13.94 21.00
N ALA A 452 -10.10 12.77 21.60
CA ALA A 452 -9.84 11.53 20.87
C ALA A 452 -11.18 10.85 20.55
N ILE A 453 -11.38 10.44 19.29
CA ILE A 453 -12.58 9.73 18.83
C ILE A 453 -12.15 8.43 18.12
N GLY A 454 -12.85 7.33 18.41
CA GLY A 454 -12.68 6.05 17.72
C GLY A 454 -12.05 4.96 18.59
N GLY A 455 -10.98 4.33 18.09
CA GLY A 455 -10.33 3.17 18.71
C GLY A 455 -9.76 3.43 20.11
N ARG A 456 -9.65 2.37 20.92
CA ARG A 456 -9.01 2.42 22.25
C ARG A 456 -7.50 2.27 22.15
N THR A 457 -6.79 2.88 23.10
CA THR A 457 -5.32 2.89 23.19
C THR A 457 -4.79 1.57 23.78
N GLY A 458 -3.82 0.94 23.13
CA GLY A 458 -3.14 -0.28 23.60
C GLY A 458 -1.63 -0.23 23.34
N ARG A 459 -0.90 -1.31 23.64
CA ARG A 459 0.52 -1.50 23.24
C ARG A 459 0.64 -1.84 21.75
N ASP A 460 -0.03 -1.06 20.94
CA ASP A 460 -0.09 -1.25 19.50
C ASP A 460 0.94 -0.32 18.85
N GLY A 461 1.90 -0.88 18.09
CA GLY A 461 2.86 -0.07 17.31
C GLY A 461 3.77 0.81 18.16
N ILE A 462 4.04 0.44 19.41
CA ILE A 462 5.00 1.17 20.24
C ILE A 462 6.37 1.13 19.54
N HIS A 463 6.94 2.31 19.30
CA HIS A 463 8.14 2.52 18.47
C HIS A 463 7.98 2.20 16.97
N GLY A 464 6.75 2.15 16.43
CA GLY A 464 6.50 1.88 15.01
C GLY A 464 7.14 2.91 14.07
N ALA A 465 6.96 4.20 14.33
CA ALA A 465 7.57 5.27 13.55
C ALA A 465 9.11 5.21 13.55
N THR A 466 9.72 4.96 14.70
CA THR A 466 11.19 4.86 14.81
C THR A 466 11.72 3.55 14.21
N PHE A 467 11.00 2.44 14.36
CA PHE A 467 11.30 1.14 13.72
C PHE A 467 11.24 1.19 12.20
N SER A 468 10.27 1.91 11.63
CA SER A 468 10.17 2.10 10.16
C SER A 468 11.42 2.78 9.57
N SER A 469 12.21 3.47 10.41
CA SER A 469 13.46 4.11 10.03
C SER A 469 14.69 3.20 10.14
N ALA A 470 14.54 1.94 10.59
CA ALA A 470 15.63 0.99 10.80
C ALA A 470 15.75 -0.08 9.69
N GLU A 471 16.95 -0.68 9.57
CA GLU A 471 17.21 -1.82 8.68
C GLU A 471 16.50 -3.09 9.18
N LEU A 472 15.89 -3.88 8.27
CA LEU A 472 15.32 -5.18 8.63
C LEU A 472 16.41 -6.25 8.76
N THR A 473 16.26 -7.11 9.76
CA THR A 473 17.21 -8.20 10.05
C THR A 473 16.48 -9.50 10.34
N SER A 474 17.22 -10.62 10.37
CA SER A 474 16.68 -11.92 10.78
C SER A 474 16.11 -11.95 12.21
N GLU A 475 16.43 -10.96 13.06
CA GLU A 475 15.92 -10.85 14.44
C GLU A 475 14.72 -9.90 14.56
N SER A 476 14.37 -9.17 13.50
CA SER A 476 13.33 -8.12 13.52
C SER A 476 11.95 -8.67 13.91
N GLU A 477 11.61 -9.89 13.52
CA GLU A 477 10.35 -10.55 13.91
C GLU A 477 10.22 -10.70 15.44
N SER A 478 11.31 -11.14 16.10
CA SER A 478 11.32 -11.37 17.55
C SER A 478 11.40 -10.07 18.36
N LEU A 479 12.11 -9.06 17.84
CA LEU A 479 12.30 -7.78 18.51
C LEU A 479 11.12 -6.82 18.31
N SER A 480 10.43 -6.93 17.18
CA SER A 480 9.48 -5.90 16.71
C SER A 480 8.12 -6.46 16.29
N GLY A 481 7.84 -7.74 16.53
CA GLY A 481 6.53 -8.33 16.21
C GLY A 481 5.35 -7.65 16.90
N GLY A 482 5.57 -7.00 18.05
CA GLY A 482 4.56 -6.17 18.73
C GLY A 482 4.25 -4.84 18.03
N ALA A 483 5.01 -4.46 17.00
CA ALA A 483 4.77 -3.25 16.23
C ALA A 483 3.67 -3.42 15.17
N VAL A 484 3.35 -4.66 14.74
CA VAL A 484 2.35 -4.89 13.69
C VAL A 484 0.97 -5.15 14.27
N GLN A 485 -0.03 -4.43 13.75
CA GLN A 485 -1.37 -4.36 14.33
C GLN A 485 -2.40 -4.92 13.35
N ILE A 486 -3.56 -5.31 13.88
CA ILE A 486 -4.75 -5.62 13.07
C ILE A 486 -5.74 -4.48 13.29
N GLY A 487 -6.12 -3.80 12.22
CA GLY A 487 -7.10 -2.72 12.29
C GLY A 487 -8.55 -3.24 12.34
N ASN A 488 -9.46 -2.36 12.75
CA ASN A 488 -10.89 -2.56 12.81
C ASN A 488 -11.65 -1.57 11.90
N ALA A 489 -11.75 -1.93 10.62
CA ALA A 489 -12.48 -1.17 9.61
C ALA A 489 -13.92 -0.79 9.99
N ILE A 490 -14.63 -1.59 10.81
CA ILE A 490 -16.01 -1.27 11.22
C ILE A 490 -16.01 -0.04 12.14
N THR A 491 -15.08 0.02 13.10
CA THR A 491 -14.93 1.20 13.97
C THR A 491 -14.58 2.43 13.15
N GLU A 492 -13.64 2.33 12.21
CA GLU A 492 -13.28 3.47 11.35
C GLU A 492 -14.44 3.96 10.49
N LYS A 493 -15.26 3.03 9.97
CA LYS A 493 -16.48 3.36 9.21
C LYS A 493 -17.46 4.19 10.04
N MET A 494 -17.65 3.83 11.30
CA MET A 494 -18.51 4.57 12.23
C MET A 494 -17.92 5.94 12.57
N VAL A 495 -16.59 6.02 12.76
CA VAL A 495 -15.88 7.30 12.96
C VAL A 495 -16.04 8.21 11.74
N LEU A 496 -15.96 7.68 10.52
CA LEU A 496 -16.21 8.42 9.29
C LEU A 496 -17.64 9.00 9.26
N ASP A 497 -18.66 8.23 9.64
CA ASP A 497 -20.04 8.73 9.67
C ASP A 497 -20.23 9.85 10.70
N VAL A 498 -19.62 9.72 11.89
CA VAL A 498 -19.60 10.77 12.91
C VAL A 498 -18.89 12.02 12.39
N LEU A 499 -17.71 11.86 11.79
CA LEU A 499 -16.89 12.95 11.27
C LEU A 499 -17.66 13.81 10.27
N LEU A 500 -18.31 13.19 9.28
CA LEU A 500 -19.05 13.90 8.23
C LEU A 500 -20.25 14.65 8.82
N GLN A 501 -20.99 14.03 9.75
CA GLN A 501 -22.09 14.68 10.45
C GLN A 501 -21.61 15.84 11.34
N ALA A 502 -20.50 15.66 12.04
CA ALA A 502 -19.92 16.68 12.91
C ALA A 502 -19.39 17.89 12.12
N ARG A 503 -18.79 17.64 10.94
CA ARG A 503 -18.37 18.68 10.00
C ARG A 503 -19.57 19.51 9.55
N ASP A 504 -20.61 18.86 9.05
CA ASP A 504 -21.79 19.53 8.48
C ASP A 504 -22.57 20.34 9.54
N ARG A 505 -22.44 19.97 10.83
CA ARG A 505 -23.00 20.69 11.99
C ARG A 505 -22.05 21.74 12.59
N GLY A 506 -20.79 21.80 12.16
CA GLY A 506 -19.77 22.72 12.67
C GLY A 506 -19.42 22.49 14.14
N LEU A 507 -19.14 21.23 14.52
CA LEU A 507 -18.90 20.85 15.93
C LEU A 507 -17.44 20.93 16.38
N TYR A 508 -16.49 21.15 15.47
CA TYR A 508 -15.05 21.25 15.77
C TYR A 508 -14.39 22.30 14.86
N ASN A 509 -13.16 22.70 15.18
CA ASN A 509 -12.38 23.67 14.39
C ASN A 509 -11.22 23.04 13.60
N ALA A 510 -10.73 21.89 14.04
CA ALA A 510 -9.70 21.12 13.34
C ALA A 510 -9.79 19.63 13.70
N VAL A 511 -9.30 18.79 12.80
CA VAL A 511 -9.21 17.35 12.94
C VAL A 511 -7.91 16.85 12.31
N THR A 512 -7.35 15.77 12.83
CA THR A 512 -6.23 15.05 12.21
C THR A 512 -6.32 13.56 12.53
N ASP A 513 -5.66 12.74 11.72
CA ASP A 513 -5.48 11.32 11.99
C ASP A 513 -4.54 11.10 13.20
N CYS A 514 -4.65 9.94 13.85
CA CYS A 514 -3.74 9.54 14.92
C CYS A 514 -2.98 8.28 14.48
N GLY A 515 -1.99 8.46 13.60
CA GLY A 515 -1.14 7.40 13.05
C GLY A 515 0.18 7.22 13.82
N ALA A 516 1.29 7.33 13.08
CA ALA A 516 2.65 7.13 13.57
C ALA A 516 3.01 8.10 14.71
N GLY A 517 3.63 7.60 15.78
CA GLY A 517 3.89 8.37 17.00
C GLY A 517 2.65 8.68 17.85
N GLY A 518 1.46 8.25 17.44
CA GLY A 518 0.25 8.30 18.25
C GLY A 518 -0.20 9.71 18.62
N PHE A 519 -0.62 9.89 19.88
CA PHE A 519 -1.01 11.21 20.39
C PHE A 519 0.18 12.19 20.39
N SER A 520 1.42 11.69 20.45
CA SER A 520 2.62 12.52 20.39
C SER A 520 2.72 13.34 19.12
N SER A 521 2.52 12.72 17.95
CA SER A 521 2.51 13.43 16.67
C SER A 521 1.21 14.23 16.53
N ALA A 522 0.05 13.58 16.65
CA ALA A 522 -1.24 14.23 16.36
C ALA A 522 -1.49 15.49 17.22
N VAL A 523 -1.27 15.42 18.54
CA VAL A 523 -1.45 16.58 19.43
C VAL A 523 -0.26 17.53 19.34
N GLY A 524 0.96 17.01 19.14
CA GLY A 524 2.19 17.79 19.02
C GLY A 524 2.17 18.73 17.80
N GLU A 525 1.70 18.24 16.65
CA GLU A 525 1.56 19.00 15.40
C GLU A 525 0.38 19.97 15.47
N MET A 526 -0.81 19.51 15.90
CA MET A 526 -1.97 20.39 16.09
C MET A 526 -1.68 21.54 17.07
N GLY A 527 -0.84 21.29 18.06
CA GLY A 527 -0.47 22.24 19.11
C GLY A 527 0.80 23.03 18.82
N GLU A 528 1.47 22.87 17.67
CA GLU A 528 2.82 23.42 17.41
C GLU A 528 2.93 24.91 17.75
N GLU A 529 2.00 25.74 17.24
CA GLU A 529 2.04 27.20 17.43
C GLU A 529 1.49 27.67 18.80
N LEU A 530 0.59 26.90 19.42
CA LEU A 530 -0.11 27.29 20.64
C LEU A 530 0.48 26.67 21.90
N GLY A 531 0.65 25.35 21.93
CA GLY A 531 0.85 24.52 23.10
C GLY A 531 -0.39 23.68 23.46
N ALA A 532 -0.17 22.68 24.32
CA ALA A 532 -1.20 21.72 24.71
C ALA A 532 -1.00 21.25 26.16
N GLU A 533 -2.10 21.03 26.87
CA GLU A 533 -2.14 20.31 28.14
C GLU A 533 -2.91 19.00 27.95
N VAL A 534 -2.26 17.87 28.19
CA VAL A 534 -2.81 16.51 27.97
C VAL A 534 -2.92 15.76 29.29
N TRP A 535 -4.04 15.06 29.47
CA TRP A 535 -4.40 14.23 30.61
C TRP A 535 -4.45 12.76 30.18
N LEU A 536 -3.31 12.08 30.29
CA LEU A 536 -3.12 10.72 29.75
C LEU A 536 -4.01 9.68 30.43
N ASP A 537 -4.36 9.87 31.71
CA ASP A 537 -5.27 8.99 32.46
C ASP A 537 -6.73 9.04 31.97
N LYS A 538 -7.07 9.96 31.05
CA LYS A 538 -8.39 10.05 30.43
C LYS A 538 -8.48 9.38 29.05
N ALA A 539 -7.35 8.93 28.50
CA ALA A 539 -7.37 8.21 27.22
C ALA A 539 -8.10 6.86 27.39
N PRO A 540 -9.05 6.50 26.50
CA PRO A 540 -9.66 5.17 26.52
C PRO A 540 -8.61 4.09 26.28
N LEU A 541 -8.56 3.06 27.14
CA LEU A 541 -7.56 1.99 27.09
C LEU A 541 -8.20 0.64 26.74
N LYS A 542 -7.49 -0.19 25.97
CA LYS A 542 -7.91 -1.57 25.64
C LYS A 542 -7.85 -2.50 26.87
N TYR A 543 -6.84 -2.32 27.72
CA TYR A 543 -6.60 -3.10 28.93
C TYR A 543 -5.81 -2.30 29.97
N ASP A 544 -5.91 -2.70 31.23
CA ASP A 544 -5.17 -2.08 32.33
C ASP A 544 -3.67 -2.35 32.23
N GLY A 545 -2.86 -1.45 32.80
CA GLY A 545 -1.42 -1.64 32.99
C GLY A 545 -0.52 -1.06 31.90
N LEU A 546 -1.05 -0.18 31.03
CA LEU A 546 -0.23 0.68 30.16
C LEU A 546 0.50 1.75 30.98
N THR A 547 1.74 2.03 30.65
CA THR A 547 2.48 3.19 31.21
C THR A 547 1.99 4.49 30.57
N TYR A 548 2.26 5.63 31.21
CA TYR A 548 1.92 6.94 30.62
C TYR A 548 2.63 7.18 29.28
N THR A 549 3.86 6.67 29.14
CA THR A 549 4.64 6.72 27.89
C THR A 549 3.97 5.87 26.82
N GLU A 550 3.60 4.62 27.14
CA GLU A 550 2.90 3.73 26.20
C GLU A 550 1.57 4.33 25.71
N ILE A 551 0.79 4.98 26.59
CA ILE A 551 -0.45 5.67 26.20
C ILE A 551 -0.18 6.78 25.18
N TRP A 552 0.90 7.54 25.39
CA TRP A 552 1.23 8.71 24.59
C TRP A 552 1.71 8.38 23.18
N ILE A 553 2.57 7.37 23.05
CA ILE A 553 3.18 6.96 21.77
C ILE A 553 2.50 5.76 21.11
N SER A 554 1.42 5.23 21.70
CA SER A 554 0.61 4.18 21.10
C SER A 554 0.15 4.58 19.70
N GLU A 555 0.39 3.72 18.72
CA GLU A 555 -0.06 3.87 17.33
C GLU A 555 -1.32 3.04 17.07
N ALA A 556 -2.13 2.78 18.10
CA ALA A 556 -3.40 2.07 17.95
C ALA A 556 -4.27 2.70 16.85
N GLN A 557 -4.87 1.85 16.02
CA GLN A 557 -5.63 2.25 14.83
C GLN A 557 -7.00 2.88 15.13
N GLU A 558 -7.64 3.37 14.07
CA GLU A 558 -9.00 3.94 14.04
C GLU A 558 -9.23 5.12 14.99
N ARG A 559 -8.16 5.88 15.28
CA ARG A 559 -8.22 7.06 16.14
C ARG A 559 -8.05 8.34 15.33
N MET A 560 -8.85 9.34 15.69
CA MET A 560 -8.80 10.70 15.15
C MET A 560 -8.77 11.69 16.32
N VAL A 561 -8.01 12.78 16.18
CA VAL A 561 -7.92 13.84 17.19
C VAL A 561 -8.61 15.10 16.69
N PHE A 562 -9.49 15.66 17.52
CA PHE A 562 -10.29 16.84 17.21
C PHE A 562 -9.97 18.01 18.16
N ALA A 563 -9.95 19.22 17.60
CA ALA A 563 -9.99 20.47 18.36
C ALA A 563 -11.45 20.95 18.46
N VAL A 564 -12.05 20.78 19.65
CA VAL A 564 -13.49 20.96 19.86
C VAL A 564 -13.77 22.16 20.77
N PRO A 565 -14.56 23.16 20.33
CA PRO A 565 -15.01 24.22 21.22
C PRO A 565 -15.75 23.63 22.43
N GLU A 566 -15.45 24.08 23.64
CA GLU A 566 -16.07 23.55 24.86
C GLU A 566 -17.61 23.62 24.83
N SER A 567 -18.18 24.65 24.20
CA SER A 567 -19.63 24.78 24.02
C SER A 567 -20.27 23.76 23.06
N LYS A 568 -19.46 23.02 22.29
CA LYS A 568 -19.88 22.02 21.31
C LYS A 568 -19.64 20.58 21.77
N TRP A 569 -18.90 20.40 22.87
CA TRP A 569 -18.53 19.08 23.39
C TRP A 569 -19.73 18.16 23.65
N ASP A 570 -20.75 18.65 24.35
CA ASP A 570 -21.91 17.81 24.69
C ASP A 570 -22.65 17.33 23.44
N GLU A 571 -22.82 18.21 22.43
CA GLU A 571 -23.46 17.87 21.16
C GLU A 571 -22.64 16.85 20.35
N LEU A 572 -21.31 16.99 20.34
CA LEU A 572 -20.43 16.03 19.68
C LEU A 572 -20.43 14.67 20.39
N ARG A 573 -20.35 14.66 21.73
CA ARG A 573 -20.40 13.43 22.53
C ARG A 573 -21.71 12.68 22.30
N GLU A 574 -22.85 13.37 22.30
CA GLU A 574 -24.16 12.76 22.02
C GLU A 574 -24.23 12.18 20.59
N LEU A 575 -23.61 12.84 19.61
CA LEU A 575 -23.49 12.30 18.25
C LEU A 575 -22.66 11.02 18.22
N CYS A 576 -21.48 11.01 18.84
CA CYS A 576 -20.63 9.82 18.92
C CYS A 576 -21.36 8.65 19.59
N GLU A 577 -22.02 8.91 20.73
CA GLU A 577 -22.82 7.90 21.45
C GLU A 577 -23.95 7.33 20.59
N SER A 578 -24.61 8.16 19.78
CA SER A 578 -25.71 7.72 18.91
C SER A 578 -25.26 6.78 17.77
N GLU A 579 -23.99 6.88 17.37
CA GLU A 579 -23.37 6.04 16.33
C GLU A 579 -22.52 4.91 16.95
N GLY A 580 -22.50 4.75 18.29
CA GLY A 580 -21.71 3.72 18.96
C GLY A 580 -20.19 3.97 18.95
N VAL A 581 -19.76 5.22 18.77
CA VAL A 581 -18.34 5.61 18.71
C VAL A 581 -17.91 6.18 20.06
N GLU A 582 -16.78 5.72 20.59
CA GLU A 582 -16.21 6.25 21.83
C GLU A 582 -15.51 7.59 21.59
N ALA A 583 -15.71 8.55 22.50
CA ALA A 583 -15.09 9.87 22.44
C ALA A 583 -14.66 10.33 23.84
N ALA A 584 -13.44 10.86 23.95
CA ALA A 584 -12.87 11.30 25.22
C ALA A 584 -12.15 12.65 25.09
N ALA A 585 -12.49 13.60 25.97
CA ALA A 585 -11.74 14.84 26.13
C ALA A 585 -10.46 14.58 26.95
N ILE A 586 -9.34 14.42 26.23
CA ILE A 586 -8.02 14.06 26.79
C ILE A 586 -7.14 15.27 27.06
N GLY A 587 -7.58 16.49 26.79
CA GLY A 587 -6.77 17.67 27.05
C GLY A 587 -7.37 18.97 26.57
N ARG A 588 -6.53 20.00 26.47
CA ARG A 588 -6.89 21.32 25.96
C ARG A 588 -5.70 21.98 25.25
N PHE A 589 -5.96 22.64 24.13
CA PHE A 589 -4.97 23.52 23.49
C PHE A 589 -4.88 24.84 24.26
N VAL A 590 -3.66 25.21 24.67
CA VAL A 590 -3.39 26.36 25.54
C VAL A 590 -2.25 27.19 24.97
N PRO A 591 -2.35 28.53 24.91
CA PRO A 591 -1.36 29.40 24.26
C PRO A 591 -0.12 29.63 25.14
N THR A 592 0.56 28.56 25.53
CA THR A 592 1.74 28.58 26.41
C THR A 592 3.06 28.40 25.65
N GLY A 593 3.00 27.93 24.40
CA GLY A 593 4.14 27.48 23.60
C GLY A 593 4.76 26.17 24.11
N ARG A 594 4.04 25.40 24.94
CA ARG A 594 4.56 24.21 25.63
C ARG A 594 3.60 23.03 25.51
N LEU A 595 4.17 21.84 25.41
CA LEU A 595 3.47 20.57 25.56
C LEU A 595 3.63 20.10 27.00
N LYS A 596 2.52 20.09 27.75
CA LYS A 596 2.47 19.62 29.13
C LYS A 596 1.66 18.33 29.23
N LEU A 597 2.30 17.27 29.71
CA LEU A 597 1.72 15.93 29.83
C LEU A 597 1.53 15.60 31.31
N THR A 598 0.33 15.14 31.66
CA THR A 598 -0.02 14.75 33.03
C THR A 598 -0.63 13.36 33.08
N TYR A 599 -0.37 12.64 34.16
CA TYR A 599 -0.94 11.32 34.42
C TYR A 599 -1.22 11.19 35.92
N GLN A 600 -2.47 10.85 36.28
CA GLN A 600 -2.90 10.70 37.68
C GLN A 600 -2.60 11.94 38.57
N GLY A 601 -2.64 13.13 37.97
CA GLY A 601 -2.38 14.41 38.64
C GLY A 601 -0.90 14.83 38.72
N GLU A 602 0.04 13.95 38.35
CA GLU A 602 1.46 14.26 38.29
C GLU A 602 1.87 14.75 36.89
N THR A 603 2.83 15.68 36.81
CA THR A 603 3.39 16.11 35.52
C THR A 603 4.46 15.13 35.10
N VAL A 604 4.20 14.41 34.01
CA VAL A 604 5.12 13.39 33.46
C VAL A 604 5.97 13.93 32.31
N GLY A 605 5.58 15.05 31.67
CA GLY A 605 6.39 15.71 30.65
C GLY A 605 6.06 17.20 30.51
N ASP A 606 7.07 18.02 30.23
CA ASP A 606 6.95 19.48 30.02
C ASP A 606 8.05 19.99 29.07
N ILE A 607 7.75 19.97 27.77
CA ILE A 607 8.67 20.32 26.68
C ILE A 607 8.21 21.55 25.89
N SER A 608 9.17 22.32 25.39
CA SER A 608 8.90 23.49 24.53
C SER A 608 8.52 23.04 23.13
N MET A 609 7.40 23.54 22.57
CA MET A 609 7.01 23.20 21.19
C MET A 609 8.07 23.63 20.17
N SER A 610 8.68 24.81 20.34
CA SER A 610 9.77 25.25 19.47
C SER A 610 11.02 24.36 19.55
N PHE A 611 11.30 23.71 20.69
CA PHE A 611 12.41 22.76 20.72
C PHE A 611 12.01 21.44 20.06
N LEU A 612 10.77 20.99 20.28
CA LEU A 612 10.24 19.77 19.70
C LEU A 612 10.25 19.83 18.16
N HIS A 613 9.87 20.97 17.56
CA HIS A 613 9.73 21.10 16.10
C HIS A 613 10.94 21.76 15.41
N ASP A 614 11.59 22.76 16.03
CA ASP A 614 12.72 23.49 15.41
C ASP A 614 14.10 23.11 15.99
N GLY A 615 14.16 22.25 17.01
CA GLY A 615 15.39 21.97 17.76
C GLY A 615 16.37 21.04 17.06
N ARG A 616 15.98 20.38 15.96
CA ARG A 616 16.80 19.38 15.28
C ARG A 616 18.05 20.01 14.63
N PRO A 617 19.25 19.42 14.80
CA PRO A 617 20.47 19.95 14.22
C PRO A 617 20.50 19.84 12.68
N PRO A 618 21.00 20.85 11.94
CA PRO A 618 21.17 20.76 10.50
C PRO A 618 22.41 19.91 10.12
N VAL A 619 22.22 18.89 9.28
CA VAL A 619 23.31 18.07 8.71
C VAL A 619 23.34 18.26 7.19
N ILE A 620 24.55 18.38 6.62
CA ILE A 620 24.76 18.42 5.16
C ILE A 620 25.21 17.03 4.71
N ARG A 621 24.49 16.44 3.73
CA ARG A 621 24.82 15.15 3.13
C ARG A 621 25.40 15.33 1.72
N ASP A 622 26.42 14.55 1.37
CA ASP A 622 26.91 14.46 -0.01
C ASP A 622 26.08 13.42 -0.78
N ALA A 623 25.68 13.76 -2.00
CA ALA A 623 24.96 12.91 -2.93
C ALA A 623 25.73 12.85 -4.25
N VAL A 624 26.09 11.65 -4.71
CA VAL A 624 26.89 11.46 -5.93
C VAL A 624 26.19 10.45 -6.82
N TYR A 625 26.05 10.72 -8.11
CA TYR A 625 25.47 9.75 -9.02
C TYR A 625 26.17 9.77 -10.37
N ASP A 626 26.55 8.59 -10.86
CA ASP A 626 27.00 8.41 -12.23
C ASP A 626 26.26 7.20 -12.81
N PRO A 627 25.49 7.36 -13.90
CA PRO A 627 24.80 6.23 -14.51
C PRO A 627 25.81 5.22 -15.07
N PRO A 628 25.51 3.91 -15.04
CA PRO A 628 26.28 2.91 -15.75
C PRO A 628 26.47 3.28 -17.23
N LYS A 629 27.60 2.91 -17.81
CA LYS A 629 27.84 3.14 -19.23
C LYS A 629 26.92 2.26 -20.07
N THR A 630 26.19 2.87 -21.01
CA THR A 630 25.37 2.11 -21.95
C THR A 630 26.21 1.16 -22.78
N THR A 631 25.79 -0.11 -22.80
CA THR A 631 26.34 -1.12 -23.71
C THR A 631 25.39 -1.23 -24.89
N PRO A 632 25.81 -0.94 -26.14
CA PRO A 632 24.93 -1.03 -27.29
C PRO A 632 24.34 -2.44 -27.45
N LEU A 633 23.05 -2.51 -27.71
CA LEU A 633 22.32 -3.75 -28.00
C LEU A 633 21.60 -3.56 -29.33
N THR A 634 21.70 -4.54 -30.22
CA THR A 634 20.95 -4.57 -31.49
C THR A 634 20.35 -5.94 -31.65
N ILE A 635 19.04 -5.97 -31.89
CA ILE A 635 18.29 -7.21 -31.99
C ILE A 635 17.98 -7.45 -33.46
N GLY A 636 18.50 -8.55 -34.01
CA GLY A 636 18.21 -8.95 -35.38
C GLY A 636 16.76 -9.38 -35.57
N ALA A 637 16.26 -9.30 -36.81
CA ALA A 637 14.93 -9.81 -37.14
C ALA A 637 14.87 -11.33 -36.89
N ARG A 638 13.82 -11.75 -36.18
CA ARG A 638 13.50 -13.16 -35.92
C ARG A 638 12.23 -13.57 -36.68
N ASP A 639 12.06 -14.87 -36.87
CA ASP A 639 10.85 -15.40 -37.51
C ASP A 639 9.62 -15.32 -36.59
N ALA A 640 8.43 -15.53 -37.16
CA ALA A 640 7.17 -15.45 -36.42
C ALA A 640 7.05 -16.41 -35.24
N ALA A 641 7.65 -17.60 -35.32
CA ALA A 641 7.59 -18.58 -34.25
C ALA A 641 8.45 -18.17 -33.06
N ALA A 642 9.65 -17.65 -33.32
CA ALA A 642 10.53 -17.12 -32.28
C ALA A 642 9.92 -15.88 -31.61
N ASN A 643 9.39 -14.92 -32.38
CA ASN A 643 8.70 -13.76 -31.81
C ASN A 643 7.46 -14.18 -31.00
N GLY A 644 6.72 -15.21 -31.45
CA GLY A 644 5.58 -15.76 -30.71
C GLY A 644 5.99 -16.37 -29.37
N GLN A 645 7.13 -17.09 -29.31
CA GLN A 645 7.68 -17.61 -28.06
C GLN A 645 8.11 -16.50 -27.11
N THR A 646 8.80 -15.47 -27.61
CA THR A 646 9.17 -14.29 -26.82
C THR A 646 7.92 -13.59 -26.27
N LEU A 647 6.88 -13.38 -27.10
CA LEU A 647 5.61 -12.80 -26.67
C LEU A 647 4.95 -13.61 -25.55
N PHE A 648 4.88 -14.94 -25.68
CA PHE A 648 4.32 -15.79 -24.61
C PHE A 648 5.17 -15.77 -23.34
N GLY A 649 6.49 -15.70 -23.47
CA GLY A 649 7.39 -15.51 -22.32
C GLY A 649 7.15 -14.19 -21.60
N ILE A 650 6.91 -13.11 -22.34
CA ILE A 650 6.59 -11.79 -21.76
C ILE A 650 5.20 -11.82 -21.12
N LEU A 651 4.16 -12.29 -21.82
CA LEU A 651 2.80 -12.41 -21.29
C LEU A 651 2.73 -13.29 -20.03
N GLY A 652 3.57 -14.34 -19.98
CA GLY A 652 3.70 -15.23 -18.83
C GLY A 652 4.63 -14.72 -17.72
N SER A 653 5.26 -13.55 -17.88
CA SER A 653 6.06 -12.93 -16.82
C SER A 653 5.16 -12.32 -15.75
N TYR A 654 5.51 -12.40 -14.47
CA TYR A 654 4.64 -11.91 -13.39
C TYR A 654 4.32 -10.40 -13.49
N ASN A 655 5.18 -9.60 -14.11
CA ASN A 655 4.97 -8.16 -14.31
C ASN A 655 3.89 -7.87 -15.35
N VAL A 656 3.77 -8.68 -16.41
CA VAL A 656 2.78 -8.48 -17.50
C VAL A 656 1.54 -9.34 -17.32
N ALA A 657 1.68 -10.54 -16.74
CA ALA A 657 0.61 -11.50 -16.55
C ALA A 657 -0.63 -10.92 -15.85
N SER A 658 -1.77 -11.54 -16.07
CA SER A 658 -3.06 -11.09 -15.54
C SER A 658 -3.05 -10.99 -14.02
N LYS A 659 -3.47 -9.83 -13.49
CA LYS A 659 -3.61 -9.59 -12.05
C LYS A 659 -5.00 -9.96 -11.51
N HIS A 660 -5.77 -10.77 -12.25
CA HIS A 660 -7.19 -11.02 -11.95
C HIS A 660 -7.45 -11.65 -10.58
N TRP A 661 -6.54 -12.50 -10.07
CA TRP A 661 -6.69 -13.09 -8.74
C TRP A 661 -6.65 -12.04 -7.63
N VAL A 662 -5.83 -11.00 -7.77
CA VAL A 662 -5.79 -9.86 -6.84
C VAL A 662 -7.07 -9.04 -6.98
N ILE A 663 -7.36 -8.59 -8.21
CA ILE A 663 -8.46 -7.65 -8.50
C ILE A 663 -9.82 -8.21 -8.07
N ARG A 664 -10.09 -9.50 -8.33
CA ARG A 664 -11.42 -10.10 -8.08
C ARG A 664 -11.77 -10.27 -6.60
N GLN A 665 -10.81 -10.04 -5.71
CA GLN A 665 -11.05 -10.09 -4.28
C GLN A 665 -11.60 -8.78 -3.73
N TYR A 666 -11.37 -7.65 -4.41
CA TYR A 666 -11.80 -6.33 -3.96
C TYR A 666 -13.22 -5.99 -4.44
N ASP A 667 -13.91 -5.16 -3.66
CA ASP A 667 -15.13 -4.51 -4.10
C ASP A 667 -14.80 -3.40 -5.10
N HIS A 668 -15.57 -3.36 -6.20
CA HIS A 668 -15.45 -2.37 -7.28
C HIS A 668 -16.73 -1.55 -7.51
N GLU A 669 -17.76 -1.75 -6.71
CA GLU A 669 -19.15 -1.34 -7.00
C GLU A 669 -19.78 -0.51 -5.89
N VAL A 670 -19.30 -0.65 -4.65
CA VAL A 670 -19.81 0.08 -3.50
C VAL A 670 -19.76 1.58 -3.76
N GLN A 671 -20.76 2.30 -3.27
CA GLN A 671 -21.07 3.70 -3.60
C GLN A 671 -21.56 3.98 -5.05
N ALA A 672 -21.59 2.97 -5.93
CA ALA A 672 -22.10 3.04 -7.31
C ALA A 672 -21.42 4.11 -8.20
N GLY A 673 -20.15 4.43 -7.87
CA GLY A 673 -19.36 5.47 -8.54
C GLY A 673 -18.51 4.96 -9.71
N SER A 674 -18.14 3.69 -9.76
CA SER A 674 -17.23 3.15 -10.77
C SER A 674 -17.82 3.15 -12.18
N VAL A 675 -17.01 3.58 -13.16
CA VAL A 675 -17.37 3.65 -14.58
C VAL A 675 -16.47 2.75 -15.42
N VAL A 676 -15.14 2.93 -15.30
CA VAL A 676 -14.13 2.01 -15.84
C VAL A 676 -13.47 1.33 -14.67
N LYS A 677 -13.42 0.00 -14.70
CA LYS A 677 -12.90 -0.89 -13.66
C LYS A 677 -11.56 -1.48 -14.10
N PRO A 678 -10.76 -2.07 -13.19
CA PRO A 678 -9.46 -2.65 -13.54
C PRO A 678 -9.50 -3.74 -14.61
N LEU A 679 -10.62 -4.48 -14.72
CA LEU A 679 -10.82 -5.47 -15.78
C LEU A 679 -11.90 -5.01 -16.76
N VAL A 680 -11.55 -4.97 -18.05
CA VAL A 680 -12.41 -4.46 -19.13
C VAL A 680 -12.70 -5.54 -20.17
N GLY A 681 -13.41 -5.16 -21.24
CA GLY A 681 -13.89 -6.07 -22.27
C GLY A 681 -15.18 -6.81 -21.92
N PRO A 682 -15.82 -7.49 -22.89
CA PRO A 682 -17.11 -8.15 -22.71
C PRO A 682 -17.09 -9.25 -21.63
N GLN A 683 -15.93 -9.87 -21.38
CA GLN A 683 -15.75 -10.90 -20.35
C GLN A 683 -15.22 -10.34 -19.02
N CYS A 684 -14.95 -9.04 -18.93
CA CYS A 684 -14.37 -8.38 -17.75
C CYS A 684 -13.11 -9.10 -17.27
N ASP A 685 -12.19 -9.36 -18.19
CA ASP A 685 -10.97 -10.12 -17.95
C ASP A 685 -9.75 -9.65 -18.74
N GLY A 686 -9.85 -8.55 -19.50
CA GLY A 686 -8.70 -7.84 -20.04
C GLY A 686 -8.22 -6.75 -19.08
N PRO A 687 -6.97 -6.28 -19.18
CA PRO A 687 -6.45 -5.19 -18.35
C PRO A 687 -7.11 -3.86 -18.72
N GLY A 688 -7.14 -2.90 -17.80
CA GLY A 688 -7.51 -1.51 -18.08
C GLY A 688 -6.36 -0.57 -17.72
N ASP A 689 -6.10 0.43 -18.55
CA ASP A 689 -5.00 1.39 -18.35
C ASP A 689 -5.20 2.24 -17.09
N ALA A 690 -6.45 2.60 -16.78
CA ALA A 690 -6.81 3.45 -15.66
C ALA A 690 -8.25 3.24 -15.20
N ALA A 691 -8.55 3.65 -13.97
CA ALA A 691 -9.90 3.65 -13.44
C ALA A 691 -10.60 4.98 -13.73
N VAL A 692 -11.92 4.91 -13.95
CA VAL A 692 -12.76 6.12 -14.03
C VAL A 692 -13.85 6.01 -13.00
N VAL A 693 -13.92 6.98 -12.09
CA VAL A 693 -14.93 7.03 -11.03
C VAL A 693 -15.74 8.32 -11.11
N ARG A 694 -17.00 8.23 -10.69
CA ARG A 694 -17.93 9.35 -10.57
C ARG A 694 -18.19 9.61 -9.08
N PRO A 695 -17.55 10.63 -8.47
CA PRO A 695 -17.72 10.95 -7.05
C PRO A 695 -19.15 11.34 -6.68
N LYS A 696 -19.89 11.94 -7.63
CA LYS A 696 -21.25 12.47 -7.43
C LYS A 696 -22.22 11.89 -8.44
N LEU A 697 -23.19 11.11 -7.96
CA LEU A 697 -24.12 10.34 -8.81
C LEU A 697 -25.08 11.21 -9.64
N ASP A 698 -25.29 12.47 -9.24
CA ASP A 698 -26.11 13.47 -9.94
C ASP A 698 -25.31 14.27 -11.00
N SER A 699 -24.01 14.02 -11.12
CA SER A 699 -23.13 14.61 -12.11
C SER A 699 -22.70 13.58 -13.16
N HIS A 700 -22.19 14.04 -14.29
CA HIS A 700 -21.45 13.20 -15.24
C HIS A 700 -19.94 13.49 -15.22
N ARG A 701 -19.50 14.48 -14.44
CA ARG A 701 -18.07 14.72 -14.23
C ARG A 701 -17.48 13.58 -13.41
N GLY A 702 -16.26 13.16 -13.74
CA GLY A 702 -15.56 12.09 -13.05
C GLY A 702 -14.10 12.39 -12.83
N LEU A 703 -13.46 11.46 -12.12
CA LEU A 703 -12.03 11.41 -11.90
C LEU A 703 -11.47 10.20 -12.63
N VAL A 704 -10.24 10.34 -13.10
CA VAL A 704 -9.44 9.28 -13.70
C VAL A 704 -8.26 9.00 -12.78
N ILE A 705 -8.07 7.74 -12.37
CA ILE A 705 -7.02 7.34 -11.45
C ILE A 705 -6.11 6.33 -12.15
N SER A 706 -4.81 6.62 -12.20
CA SER A 706 -3.79 5.78 -12.82
C SER A 706 -2.47 5.85 -12.06
N CYS A 707 -1.53 4.99 -12.45
CA CYS A 707 -0.17 4.98 -11.92
C CYS A 707 0.86 4.60 -12.98
N GLY A 708 2.14 4.77 -12.65
CA GLY A 708 3.29 4.31 -13.44
C GLY A 708 4.52 4.08 -12.54
N MET A 709 5.32 3.05 -12.84
CA MET A 709 6.50 2.66 -12.06
C MET A 709 7.40 1.70 -12.87
N ASN A 710 8.69 2.04 -13.02
CA ASN A 710 9.61 1.27 -13.89
C ASN A 710 10.98 0.95 -13.23
N PRO A 711 11.06 0.15 -12.15
CA PRO A 711 12.29 0.00 -11.35
C PRO A 711 13.50 -0.54 -12.14
N HIS A 712 13.30 -1.39 -13.14
CA HIS A 712 14.39 -1.90 -13.99
C HIS A 712 15.07 -0.81 -14.84
N TYR A 713 14.37 0.29 -15.15
CA TYR A 713 15.00 1.42 -15.84
C TYR A 713 15.98 2.14 -14.91
N GLY A 714 15.77 2.07 -13.58
CA GLY A 714 16.66 2.62 -12.57
C GLY A 714 18.04 1.95 -12.51
N ASP A 715 18.15 0.71 -12.99
CA ASP A 715 19.43 0.00 -13.15
C ASP A 715 20.31 0.62 -14.24
N PHE A 716 19.71 1.41 -15.14
CA PHE A 716 20.40 2.12 -16.23
C PHE A 716 20.52 3.61 -15.92
N ASP A 717 19.41 4.27 -15.57
CA ASP A 717 19.39 5.68 -15.21
C ASP A 717 18.12 6.05 -14.43
N THR A 718 18.28 6.51 -13.19
CA THR A 718 17.13 6.87 -12.33
C THR A 718 16.41 8.15 -12.77
N TYR A 719 17.04 9.01 -13.59
CA TYR A 719 16.34 10.14 -14.22
C TYR A 719 15.32 9.60 -15.23
N HIS A 720 15.76 8.70 -16.11
CA HIS A 720 14.90 8.14 -17.14
C HIS A 720 13.82 7.21 -16.56
N MET A 721 14.13 6.45 -15.50
CA MET A 721 13.15 5.74 -14.67
C MET A 721 12.01 6.66 -14.21
N ALA A 722 12.35 7.78 -13.59
CA ALA A 722 11.36 8.73 -13.07
C ALA A 722 10.57 9.40 -14.20
N THR A 723 11.21 9.76 -15.33
CA THR A 723 10.49 10.32 -16.47
C THR A 723 9.51 9.32 -17.09
N SER A 724 9.88 8.05 -17.21
CA SER A 724 9.02 6.99 -17.74
C SER A 724 7.83 6.74 -16.82
N ALA A 725 8.04 6.69 -15.50
CA ALA A 725 6.95 6.55 -14.53
C ALA A 725 5.93 7.71 -14.60
N ILE A 726 6.38 8.95 -14.81
CA ILE A 726 5.49 10.10 -15.01
C ILE A 726 4.76 10.02 -16.35
N ASP A 727 5.47 9.68 -17.44
CA ASP A 727 4.85 9.49 -18.77
C ASP A 727 3.77 8.43 -18.72
N GLU A 728 4.06 7.26 -18.17
CA GLU A 728 3.14 6.12 -18.06
C GLU A 728 1.90 6.48 -17.23
N ALA A 729 2.07 7.09 -16.05
CA ALA A 729 0.92 7.52 -15.24
C ALA A 729 0.01 8.50 -15.99
N MET A 730 0.59 9.49 -16.68
CA MET A 730 -0.15 10.47 -17.50
C MET A 730 -0.80 9.82 -18.71
N ARG A 731 -0.08 8.92 -19.38
CA ARG A 731 -0.49 8.22 -20.59
C ARG A 731 -1.67 7.29 -20.31
N ASN A 732 -1.61 6.53 -19.22
CA ASN A 732 -2.72 5.71 -18.72
C ASN A 732 -3.97 6.55 -18.42
N ALA A 733 -3.82 7.71 -17.76
CA ALA A 733 -4.95 8.60 -17.50
C ALA A 733 -5.57 9.12 -18.82
N VAL A 734 -4.73 9.52 -19.78
CA VAL A 734 -5.19 10.05 -21.06
C VAL A 734 -5.83 8.96 -21.93
N ALA A 735 -5.35 7.71 -21.86
CA ALA A 735 -5.89 6.55 -22.60
C ALA A 735 -7.39 6.33 -22.34
N VAL A 736 -7.86 6.64 -21.12
CA VAL A 736 -9.28 6.54 -20.75
C VAL A 736 -10.04 7.86 -20.82
N GLY A 737 -9.39 8.96 -21.24
CA GLY A 737 -10.03 10.23 -21.54
C GLY A 737 -9.84 11.35 -20.53
N ALA A 738 -8.87 11.25 -19.60
CA ALA A 738 -8.51 12.39 -18.74
C ALA A 738 -8.09 13.61 -19.58
N ASP A 739 -8.45 14.81 -19.12
CA ASP A 739 -7.91 16.05 -19.66
C ASP A 739 -6.46 16.24 -19.14
N PRO A 740 -5.44 16.20 -20.01
CA PRO A 740 -4.03 16.29 -19.59
C PRO A 740 -3.70 17.63 -18.89
N SER A 741 -4.52 18.68 -19.08
CA SER A 741 -4.36 19.97 -18.38
C SER A 741 -4.95 19.98 -16.96
N LYS A 742 -5.64 18.90 -16.58
CA LYS A 742 -6.31 18.71 -15.28
C LYS A 742 -5.93 17.38 -14.65
N VAL A 743 -4.65 17.01 -14.77
CA VAL A 743 -4.04 15.90 -14.03
C VAL A 743 -3.12 16.47 -12.97
N ALA A 744 -3.24 15.95 -11.75
CA ALA A 744 -2.30 16.16 -10.65
C ALA A 744 -1.66 14.82 -10.31
N ILE A 745 -0.41 14.84 -9.86
CA ILE A 745 0.37 13.64 -9.55
C ILE A 745 0.86 13.62 -8.10
N LEU A 746 1.27 12.44 -7.65
CA LEU A 746 1.91 12.19 -6.37
C LEU A 746 3.20 11.39 -6.58
N ASP A 747 4.21 11.70 -5.77
CA ASP A 747 5.51 11.04 -5.74
C ASP A 747 5.65 10.16 -4.48
N ASN A 748 5.93 8.87 -4.67
CA ASN A 748 6.24 7.96 -3.56
C ASN A 748 7.63 7.34 -3.76
N PHE A 749 8.61 7.84 -3.00
CA PHE A 749 10.01 7.40 -3.10
C PHE A 749 10.29 6.23 -2.16
N CYS A 750 10.60 5.04 -2.69
CA CYS A 750 11.11 3.91 -1.92
C CYS A 750 12.57 3.60 -2.28
N TRP A 751 13.48 3.83 -1.32
CA TRP A 751 14.93 3.64 -1.50
C TRP A 751 15.54 2.80 -0.38
N GLY A 752 16.72 2.22 -0.67
CA GLY A 752 17.60 1.60 0.33
C GLY A 752 18.25 2.63 1.27
N TYR A 753 19.41 2.30 1.84
CA TYR A 753 20.08 3.14 2.84
C TYR A 753 20.71 4.41 2.24
N THR A 754 20.12 5.58 2.51
CA THR A 754 20.45 6.88 1.88
C THR A 754 21.58 7.66 2.54
N ASP A 755 22.19 7.18 3.63
CA ASP A 755 23.43 7.81 4.09
C ASP A 755 24.63 7.46 3.18
N ARG A 756 24.47 6.46 2.29
CA ARG A 756 25.41 6.19 1.20
C ARG A 756 25.26 7.25 0.10
N PRO A 757 26.30 8.02 -0.24
CA PRO A 757 26.21 9.11 -1.23
C PRO A 757 25.68 8.68 -2.60
N GLU A 758 26.00 7.46 -3.04
CA GLU A 758 25.54 6.89 -4.31
C GLU A 758 24.04 6.59 -4.32
N THR A 759 23.53 6.08 -3.20
CA THR A 759 22.10 5.79 -3.02
C THR A 759 21.32 7.10 -2.96
N LEU A 760 21.79 8.09 -2.18
CA LEU A 760 21.19 9.42 -2.14
C LEU A 760 21.26 10.14 -3.49
N GLY A 761 22.37 10.02 -4.22
CA GLY A 761 22.54 10.60 -5.54
C GLY A 761 21.49 10.10 -6.54
N SER A 762 21.16 8.81 -6.49
CA SER A 762 20.12 8.21 -7.33
C SER A 762 18.71 8.75 -7.02
N LEU A 763 18.42 9.05 -5.75
CA LEU A 763 17.17 9.64 -5.30
C LEU A 763 17.07 11.10 -5.76
N VAL A 764 18.12 11.90 -5.53
CA VAL A 764 18.17 13.30 -5.96
C VAL A 764 18.02 13.42 -7.48
N ARG A 765 18.65 12.52 -8.24
CA ARG A 765 18.49 12.46 -9.69
C ARG A 765 17.04 12.23 -10.13
N SER A 766 16.31 11.38 -9.40
CA SER A 766 14.88 11.13 -9.65
C SER A 766 14.03 12.36 -9.32
N ALA A 767 14.33 13.06 -8.22
CA ALA A 767 13.64 14.30 -7.86
C ALA A 767 13.85 15.44 -8.88
N ILE A 768 15.05 15.53 -9.48
CA ILE A 768 15.33 16.46 -10.60
C ILE A 768 14.46 16.10 -11.81
N ALA A 769 14.36 14.82 -12.18
CA ALA A 769 13.50 14.37 -13.26
C ALA A 769 12.02 14.70 -13.01
N CYS A 770 11.55 14.52 -11.77
CA CYS A 770 10.20 14.91 -11.36
C CYS A 770 9.95 16.40 -11.60
N GLN A 771 10.87 17.27 -11.17
CA GLN A 771 10.77 18.70 -11.39
C GLN A 771 10.72 19.06 -12.88
N ASP A 772 11.65 18.53 -13.66
CA ASP A 772 11.78 18.83 -15.09
C ASP A 772 10.53 18.40 -15.88
N MET A 773 10.02 17.19 -15.61
CA MET A 773 8.82 16.65 -16.26
C MET A 773 7.56 17.40 -15.87
N ALA A 774 7.32 17.58 -14.56
CA ALA A 774 6.10 18.19 -14.04
C ALA A 774 5.88 19.60 -14.59
N VAL A 775 6.94 20.41 -14.65
CA VAL A 775 6.87 21.79 -15.15
C VAL A 775 6.48 21.83 -16.63
N VAL A 776 7.07 20.98 -17.47
CA VAL A 776 6.78 20.98 -18.92
C VAL A 776 5.38 20.44 -19.22
N LEU A 777 5.02 19.31 -18.59
CA LEU A 777 3.71 18.69 -18.72
C LEU A 777 2.60 19.50 -18.03
N GLN A 778 2.95 20.45 -17.16
CA GLN A 778 2.03 21.24 -16.33
C GLN A 778 1.15 20.39 -15.40
N THR A 779 1.72 19.31 -14.87
CA THR A 779 1.06 18.40 -13.93
C THR A 779 1.64 18.59 -12.52
N PRO A 780 0.91 19.23 -11.59
CA PRO A 780 1.45 19.54 -10.27
C PRO A 780 1.54 18.30 -9.38
N PHE A 781 2.59 18.22 -8.58
CA PHE A 781 2.62 17.36 -7.40
C PHE A 781 1.75 17.97 -6.31
N VAL A 782 0.82 17.19 -5.76
CA VAL A 782 -0.14 17.69 -4.73
C VAL A 782 0.11 17.08 -3.36
N SER A 783 0.71 15.89 -3.32
CA SER A 783 1.06 15.13 -2.14
C SER A 783 2.14 14.10 -2.52
N GLY A 784 2.78 13.49 -1.53
CA GLY A 784 3.74 12.41 -1.74
C GLY A 784 4.08 11.70 -0.43
N LYS A 785 5.03 10.77 -0.51
CA LYS A 785 5.64 10.08 0.63
C LYS A 785 7.05 9.61 0.28
N ASP A 786 7.87 9.37 1.29
CA ASP A 786 9.10 8.61 1.16
C ASP A 786 9.20 7.51 2.21
N SER A 787 9.81 6.41 1.80
CA SER A 787 10.21 5.29 2.62
C SER A 787 11.67 4.99 2.29
N LEU A 788 12.55 5.19 3.27
CA LEU A 788 13.99 5.01 3.12
C LEU A 788 14.45 3.82 3.96
N ASN A 789 15.70 3.38 3.77
CA ASN A 789 16.28 2.25 4.49
C ASN A 789 15.61 0.90 4.19
N ASN A 790 15.02 0.76 2.99
CA ASN A 790 14.41 -0.49 2.55
C ASN A 790 15.48 -1.53 2.19
N GLU A 791 16.07 -2.15 3.21
CA GLU A 791 17.08 -3.20 3.09
C GLU A 791 16.79 -4.34 4.07
N PHE A 792 17.16 -5.55 3.68
CA PHE A 792 17.12 -6.73 4.53
C PHE A 792 18.52 -7.32 4.67
N SER A 793 18.97 -7.49 5.91
CA SER A 793 20.30 -8.03 6.22
C SER A 793 20.26 -9.28 7.07
N TYR A 794 21.14 -10.23 6.74
CA TYR A 794 21.28 -11.50 7.45
C TYR A 794 22.73 -11.99 7.42
N PHE A 795 23.07 -12.94 8.28
CA PHE A 795 24.36 -13.63 8.23
C PHE A 795 24.18 -14.98 7.54
N ASN A 796 25.06 -15.30 6.59
CA ASN A 796 25.09 -16.63 5.98
C ASN A 796 25.73 -17.67 6.92
N ASP A 797 25.73 -18.94 6.52
CA ASP A 797 26.33 -20.05 7.29
C ASP A 797 27.83 -19.86 7.59
N ASP A 798 28.53 -19.08 6.76
CA ASP A 798 29.95 -18.74 6.91
C ASP A 798 30.18 -17.56 7.89
N GLY A 799 29.11 -16.90 8.35
CA GLY A 799 29.16 -15.75 9.26
C GLY A 799 29.36 -14.39 8.59
N ASP A 800 29.24 -14.30 7.26
CA ASP A 800 29.34 -13.06 6.50
C ASP A 800 27.98 -12.34 6.42
N LYS A 801 27.96 -11.02 6.66
CA LYS A 801 26.76 -10.18 6.49
C LYS A 801 26.42 -10.08 5.01
N GLN A 802 25.20 -10.47 4.65
CA GLN A 802 24.56 -10.25 3.36
C GLN A 802 23.51 -9.15 3.50
N THR A 803 23.34 -8.33 2.47
CA THR A 803 22.34 -7.26 2.43
C THR A 803 21.64 -7.28 1.09
N ILE A 804 20.31 -7.35 1.12
CA ILE A 804 19.43 -7.22 -0.04
C ILE A 804 18.80 -5.82 0.04
N ALA A 805 19.13 -4.97 -0.93
CA ALA A 805 18.51 -3.67 -1.07
C ALA A 805 17.49 -3.72 -2.21
N ILE A 806 16.33 -3.08 -2.02
CA ILE A 806 15.35 -2.89 -3.09
C ILE A 806 15.99 -2.09 -4.24
N PRO A 807 15.52 -2.25 -5.50
CA PRO A 807 15.84 -1.27 -6.53
C PRO A 807 15.31 0.11 -6.15
N PRO A 808 15.90 1.20 -6.67
CA PRO A 808 15.24 2.50 -6.70
C PRO A 808 13.82 2.36 -7.26
N SER A 809 12.82 2.71 -6.44
CA SER A 809 11.41 2.51 -6.79
C SER A 809 10.64 3.80 -6.55
N LEU A 810 10.22 4.43 -7.65
CA LEU A 810 9.39 5.63 -7.63
C LEU A 810 8.01 5.29 -8.23
N LEU A 811 6.99 5.29 -7.38
CA LEU A 811 5.61 5.22 -7.82
C LEU A 811 5.08 6.63 -8.08
N ILE A 812 4.63 6.86 -9.31
CA ILE A 812 3.84 8.04 -9.66
C ILE A 812 2.38 7.65 -9.71
N SER A 813 1.55 8.27 -8.89
CA SER A 813 0.09 8.15 -8.95
C SER A 813 -0.51 9.41 -9.55
N ALA A 814 -1.51 9.28 -10.42
CA ALA A 814 -2.14 10.40 -11.10
C ALA A 814 -3.65 10.44 -10.84
N MET A 815 -4.16 11.66 -10.61
CA MET A 815 -5.59 11.97 -10.52
C MET A 815 -5.93 13.01 -11.59
N GLY A 816 -6.55 12.53 -12.67
CA GLY A 816 -7.07 13.32 -13.77
C GLY A 816 -8.56 13.63 -13.64
N GLN A 817 -9.06 14.57 -14.44
CA GLN A 817 -10.48 14.89 -14.53
C GLN A 817 -11.05 14.58 -15.90
N ILE A 818 -12.28 14.07 -15.93
CA ILE A 818 -13.06 13.89 -17.15
C ILE A 818 -14.39 14.63 -17.03
N ALA A 819 -14.70 15.45 -18.04
CA ALA A 819 -15.90 16.30 -18.01
C ALA A 819 -17.20 15.49 -18.09
N ASP A 820 -17.19 14.36 -18.80
CA ASP A 820 -18.33 13.45 -18.96
C ASP A 820 -17.84 12.01 -19.01
N VAL A 821 -18.05 11.24 -17.94
CA VAL A 821 -17.63 9.84 -17.84
C VAL A 821 -18.20 8.93 -18.93
N ARG A 822 -19.26 9.34 -19.64
CA ARG A 822 -19.83 8.57 -20.76
C ARG A 822 -18.96 8.60 -22.02
N SER A 823 -17.94 9.45 -22.06
CA SER A 823 -16.92 9.46 -23.11
C SER A 823 -15.63 8.74 -22.70
N ALA A 824 -15.61 8.07 -21.55
CA ALA A 824 -14.46 7.24 -21.17
C ALA A 824 -14.24 6.14 -22.23
N VAL A 825 -12.97 5.88 -22.53
CA VAL A 825 -12.53 4.86 -23.50
C VAL A 825 -11.86 3.73 -22.72
N THR A 826 -11.92 2.51 -23.24
CA THR A 826 -11.21 1.34 -22.70
C THR A 826 -10.42 0.66 -23.82
N MET A 827 -9.38 -0.07 -23.46
CA MET A 827 -8.45 -0.67 -24.43
C MET A 827 -9.01 -1.82 -25.26
N ASP A 828 -10.07 -2.51 -24.82
CA ASP A 828 -10.58 -3.69 -25.53
C ASP A 828 -11.09 -3.34 -26.93
N LEU A 829 -10.72 -4.16 -27.93
CA LEU A 829 -11.18 -3.97 -29.31
C LEU A 829 -12.71 -4.04 -29.38
N LYS A 830 -13.31 -3.11 -30.13
CA LYS A 830 -14.77 -2.93 -30.17
C LYS A 830 -15.42 -3.65 -31.33
N GLU A 831 -14.85 -3.57 -32.53
CA GLU A 831 -15.58 -3.99 -33.73
C GLU A 831 -14.66 -4.38 -34.91
N ALA A 832 -14.95 -5.52 -35.54
CA ALA A 832 -14.26 -5.95 -36.75
C ALA A 832 -14.51 -4.98 -37.92
N GLY A 833 -13.45 -4.70 -38.70
CA GLY A 833 -13.44 -3.72 -39.78
C GLY A 833 -13.01 -2.32 -39.34
N ASN A 834 -12.87 -2.05 -38.05
CA ASN A 834 -12.22 -0.83 -37.56
C ASN A 834 -10.73 -0.85 -37.87
N VAL A 835 -10.14 0.35 -37.99
CA VAL A 835 -8.75 0.55 -38.36
C VAL A 835 -7.89 0.75 -37.12
N LEU A 836 -6.70 0.13 -37.11
CA LEU A 836 -5.71 0.34 -36.07
C LEU A 836 -4.69 1.40 -36.49
N LEU A 837 -4.43 2.34 -35.59
CA LEU A 837 -3.40 3.36 -35.76
C LEU A 837 -2.41 3.30 -34.58
N LEU A 838 -1.12 3.27 -34.90
CA LEU A 838 -0.05 3.44 -33.92
C LEU A 838 0.32 4.92 -33.83
N VAL A 839 0.18 5.49 -32.64
CA VAL A 839 0.59 6.85 -32.32
C VAL A 839 1.96 6.79 -31.66
N GLY A 840 2.86 7.63 -32.14
CA GLY A 840 4.16 7.85 -31.55
C GLY A 840 5.33 7.23 -32.33
N ARG A 841 6.52 7.22 -31.71
CA ARG A 841 7.77 6.77 -32.34
C ARG A 841 8.33 5.56 -31.61
N THR A 842 8.75 4.55 -32.37
CA THR A 842 9.52 3.43 -31.83
C THR A 842 11.00 3.69 -32.03
N ARG A 843 11.80 3.51 -30.98
CA ARG A 843 13.26 3.67 -30.99
C ARG A 843 13.93 2.35 -30.59
N ARG A 844 15.26 2.29 -30.66
CA ARG A 844 16.04 1.16 -30.14
C ARG A 844 16.24 1.28 -28.63
N GLU A 845 15.14 1.29 -27.89
CA GLU A 845 15.11 1.43 -26.43
C GLU A 845 14.72 0.08 -25.82
N PHE A 846 15.71 -0.64 -25.29
CA PHE A 846 15.61 -2.01 -24.76
C PHE A 846 16.23 -2.16 -23.36
N GLY A 847 16.91 -1.13 -22.85
CA GLY A 847 17.53 -1.14 -21.53
C GLY A 847 16.47 -1.34 -20.44
N GLY A 848 16.52 -2.50 -19.77
CA GLY A 848 15.56 -2.88 -18.72
C GLY A 848 14.23 -3.43 -19.25
N SER A 849 14.10 -3.67 -20.56
CA SER A 849 12.85 -4.14 -21.16
C SER A 849 12.52 -5.60 -20.85
N HIS A 850 11.22 -5.94 -20.89
CA HIS A 850 10.75 -7.30 -20.68
C HIS A 850 11.23 -8.28 -21.75
N TYR A 851 11.47 -7.79 -22.97
CA TYR A 851 12.18 -8.57 -23.98
C TYR A 851 13.55 -9.03 -23.48
N CYS A 852 14.35 -8.11 -22.93
CA CYS A 852 15.68 -8.44 -22.42
C CYS A 852 15.62 -9.37 -21.22
N LEU A 853 14.65 -9.19 -20.32
CA LEU A 853 14.45 -10.08 -19.17
C LEU A 853 14.13 -11.52 -19.60
N VAL A 854 13.22 -11.70 -20.55
CA VAL A 854 12.81 -13.03 -21.05
C VAL A 854 13.91 -13.71 -21.87
N GLU A 855 14.60 -12.93 -22.71
CA GLU A 855 15.67 -13.44 -23.58
C GLU A 855 17.03 -13.53 -22.89
N ASN A 856 17.13 -13.10 -21.63
CA ASN A 856 18.37 -12.98 -20.86
C ASN A 856 19.45 -12.11 -21.55
N GLU A 857 19.00 -11.06 -22.24
CA GLU A 857 19.87 -10.07 -22.88
C GLU A 857 20.17 -8.92 -21.92
N ASN A 858 21.32 -8.26 -22.09
CA ASN A 858 21.74 -7.13 -21.26
C ASN A 858 22.26 -5.98 -22.12
N GLY A 859 22.09 -4.75 -21.63
CA GLY A 859 22.44 -3.52 -22.35
C GLY A 859 21.25 -2.90 -23.07
N GLY A 860 21.53 -2.05 -24.06
CA GLY A 860 20.54 -1.21 -24.73
C GLY A 860 20.37 0.15 -24.06
N GLU A 861 19.79 1.09 -24.81
CA GLU A 861 19.39 2.39 -24.28
C GLU A 861 18.11 2.22 -23.45
N VAL A 862 18.09 2.83 -22.26
CA VAL A 862 16.87 2.92 -21.44
C VAL A 862 15.83 3.80 -22.16
N PRO A 863 14.53 3.48 -22.09
CA PRO A 863 13.49 4.33 -22.66
C PRO A 863 13.55 5.78 -22.15
N GLN A 864 13.49 6.76 -23.06
CA GLN A 864 13.61 8.18 -22.74
C GLN A 864 12.39 8.99 -23.17
N VAL A 865 11.93 9.89 -22.30
CA VAL A 865 10.79 10.76 -22.56
C VAL A 865 11.27 12.13 -23.05
N ASP A 866 10.71 12.59 -24.17
CA ASP A 866 10.75 14.01 -24.56
C ASP A 866 9.47 14.67 -24.02
N PRO A 867 9.55 15.52 -22.98
CA PRO A 867 8.35 16.03 -22.31
C PRO A 867 7.52 16.98 -23.18
N VAL A 868 8.14 17.71 -24.10
CA VAL A 868 7.40 18.62 -25.01
C VAL A 868 6.64 17.79 -26.03
N TYR A 869 7.29 16.77 -26.57
CA TYR A 869 6.65 15.81 -27.46
C TYR A 869 5.51 15.07 -26.76
N ALA A 870 5.73 14.58 -25.52
CA ALA A 870 4.72 13.89 -24.73
C ALA A 870 3.48 14.72 -24.48
N LYS A 871 3.66 15.98 -24.09
CA LYS A 871 2.56 16.93 -23.95
C LYS A 871 1.70 17.04 -25.22
N ASN A 872 2.34 17.22 -26.38
CA ASN A 872 1.63 17.35 -27.65
C ASN A 872 0.87 16.07 -28.02
N VAL A 873 1.44 14.89 -27.76
CA VAL A 873 0.78 13.60 -27.99
C VAL A 873 -0.47 13.48 -27.10
N PHE A 874 -0.33 13.74 -25.80
CA PHE A 874 -1.43 13.66 -24.84
C PHE A 874 -2.58 14.60 -25.18
N GLU A 875 -2.27 15.87 -25.48
CA GLU A 875 -3.27 16.86 -25.91
C GLU A 875 -3.98 16.43 -27.20
N THR A 876 -3.25 15.84 -28.16
CA THR A 876 -3.81 15.40 -29.45
C THR A 876 -4.71 14.18 -29.30
N ILE A 877 -4.33 13.19 -28.48
CA ILE A 877 -5.16 12.03 -28.13
C ILE A 877 -6.44 12.50 -27.45
N HIS A 878 -6.32 13.30 -26.38
CA HIS A 878 -7.47 13.81 -25.64
C HIS A 878 -8.43 14.59 -26.55
N ALA A 879 -7.92 15.45 -27.43
CA ALA A 879 -8.73 16.20 -28.38
C ALA A 879 -9.52 15.28 -29.35
N SER A 880 -8.94 14.15 -29.76
CA SER A 880 -9.59 13.15 -30.63
C SER A 880 -10.67 12.37 -29.88
N MET A 881 -10.43 12.03 -28.60
CA MET A 881 -11.42 11.38 -27.73
C MET A 881 -12.63 12.29 -27.46
N LYS A 882 -12.39 13.60 -27.26
CA LYS A 882 -13.45 14.59 -27.06
C LYS A 882 -14.41 14.68 -28.25
N GLU A 883 -13.91 14.43 -29.46
CA GLU A 883 -14.71 14.34 -30.69
C GLU A 883 -15.31 12.95 -30.92
N ARG A 884 -15.09 11.99 -30.01
CA ARG A 884 -15.56 10.60 -30.09
C ARG A 884 -15.08 9.86 -31.34
N GLN A 885 -13.87 10.18 -31.80
CA GLN A 885 -13.27 9.57 -33.00
C GLN A 885 -12.51 8.27 -32.67
N ILE A 886 -12.13 8.08 -31.41
CA ILE A 886 -11.40 6.92 -30.90
C ILE A 886 -12.40 5.96 -30.24
N ARG A 887 -12.37 4.69 -30.65
CA ARG A 887 -13.27 3.61 -30.16
C ARG A 887 -12.64 2.81 -29.03
N SER A 888 -11.35 2.51 -29.14
CA SER A 888 -10.51 1.96 -28.08
C SER A 888 -9.13 2.60 -28.12
N CYS A 889 -8.46 2.64 -26.97
CA CYS A 889 -7.15 3.24 -26.80
C CYS A 889 -6.42 2.47 -25.72
N HIS A 890 -5.19 2.08 -26.00
CA HIS A 890 -4.30 1.42 -25.07
C HIS A 890 -2.92 2.07 -25.15
N ASP A 891 -2.25 2.19 -24.02
CA ASP A 891 -0.85 2.58 -24.01
C ASP A 891 0.10 1.43 -24.41
N LEU A 892 1.37 1.75 -24.65
CA LEU A 892 2.43 0.76 -24.93
C LEU A 892 3.50 0.82 -23.83
N SER A 893 3.42 -0.06 -22.86
CA SER A 893 4.38 -0.17 -21.74
C SER A 893 5.25 -1.43 -21.89
N GLU A 894 5.22 -2.34 -20.93
CA GLU A 894 5.97 -3.57 -20.85
C GLU A 894 5.72 -4.48 -22.07
N GLY A 895 6.81 -4.91 -22.72
CA GLY A 895 6.75 -5.74 -23.92
C GLY A 895 6.32 -5.02 -25.20
N GLY A 896 6.01 -3.72 -25.12
CA GLY A 896 5.83 -2.83 -26.26
C GLY A 896 4.64 -3.20 -27.14
N PHE A 897 4.77 -2.92 -28.44
CA PHE A 897 3.66 -2.98 -29.39
C PHE A 897 2.99 -4.36 -29.49
N ALA A 898 3.78 -5.43 -29.46
CA ALA A 898 3.25 -6.80 -29.59
C ALA A 898 2.36 -7.19 -28.41
N VAL A 899 2.74 -6.82 -27.18
CA VAL A 899 1.94 -7.07 -25.98
C VAL A 899 0.66 -6.25 -26.02
N SER A 900 0.74 -4.93 -26.20
CA SER A 900 -0.44 -4.06 -26.24
C SER A 900 -1.45 -4.49 -27.31
N ALA A 901 -0.99 -4.82 -28.54
CA ALA A 901 -1.89 -5.33 -29.57
C ALA A 901 -2.58 -6.64 -29.17
N THR A 902 -1.85 -7.52 -28.48
CA THR A 902 -2.38 -8.81 -28.00
C THR A 902 -3.34 -8.64 -26.83
N GLU A 903 -3.07 -7.72 -25.90
CA GLU A 903 -3.96 -7.37 -24.78
C GLU A 903 -5.29 -6.78 -25.28
N MET A 904 -5.22 -5.85 -26.25
CA MET A 904 -6.42 -5.32 -26.91
C MET A 904 -7.26 -6.45 -27.54
N ALA A 905 -6.60 -7.39 -28.24
CA ALA A 905 -7.25 -8.52 -28.91
C ALA A 905 -7.90 -9.51 -27.93
N LEU A 906 -7.19 -9.91 -26.86
CA LEU A 906 -7.71 -10.87 -25.88
C LEU A 906 -8.86 -10.33 -25.04
N ALA A 907 -8.87 -9.02 -24.76
CA ALA A 907 -9.94 -8.39 -23.99
C ALA A 907 -11.19 -8.16 -24.84
N GLY A 908 -11.00 -7.78 -26.12
CA GLY A 908 -12.10 -7.59 -27.08
C GLY A 908 -12.65 -8.92 -27.62
N GLY A 909 -11.87 -10.00 -27.58
CA GLY A 909 -12.19 -11.27 -28.22
C GLY A 909 -12.22 -11.18 -29.75
N LEU A 910 -11.36 -10.33 -30.33
CA LEU A 910 -11.29 -10.03 -31.76
C LEU A 910 -9.84 -10.11 -32.25
N GLY A 911 -9.65 -10.62 -33.46
CA GLY A 911 -8.32 -10.74 -34.09
C GLY A 911 -7.82 -9.45 -34.71
N LEU A 912 -6.58 -9.47 -35.18
CA LEU A 912 -5.89 -8.33 -35.79
C LEU A 912 -5.16 -8.77 -37.05
N ASP A 913 -5.23 -7.95 -38.11
CA ASP A 913 -4.34 -8.07 -39.28
C ASP A 913 -3.59 -6.75 -39.47
N ILE A 914 -2.30 -6.75 -39.16
CA ILE A 914 -1.45 -5.57 -38.98
C ILE A 914 -0.26 -5.64 -39.94
N ALA A 915 0.08 -4.50 -40.55
CA ALA A 915 1.30 -4.29 -41.31
C ALA A 915 2.15 -3.19 -40.64
N ILE A 916 3.43 -3.49 -40.37
CA ILE A 916 4.36 -2.59 -39.67
C ILE A 916 5.43 -1.98 -40.59
N ASP A 917 5.37 -2.20 -41.91
CA ASP A 917 6.33 -1.66 -42.87
C ASP A 917 6.32 -0.12 -42.92
N ALA A 918 5.18 0.49 -42.60
CA ALA A 918 5.01 1.94 -42.54
C ALA A 918 5.37 2.56 -41.18
N VAL A 919 5.68 1.76 -40.15
CA VAL A 919 6.04 2.27 -38.83
C VAL A 919 7.38 3.00 -38.92
N PRO A 920 7.48 4.27 -38.48
CA PRO A 920 8.74 4.99 -38.45
C PRO A 920 9.77 4.23 -37.61
N ARG A 921 10.88 3.86 -38.26
CA ARG A 921 12.04 3.23 -37.61
C ARG A 921 13.07 4.32 -37.36
N ASP A 922 12.74 5.21 -36.42
CA ASP A 922 13.58 6.39 -36.13
C ASP A 922 14.86 5.95 -35.41
N ASP A 923 16.00 6.35 -35.98
CA ASP A 923 17.32 6.28 -35.35
C ASP A 923 17.54 7.51 -34.46
N ALA A 924 17.82 7.29 -33.18
CA ALA A 924 18.45 8.31 -32.35
C ALA A 924 19.96 8.42 -32.71
N GLY A 925 20.28 9.03 -33.86
CA GLY A 925 21.63 9.53 -34.19
C GLY A 925 22.58 8.62 -34.99
N THR A 926 22.93 9.05 -36.21
CA THR A 926 24.10 8.73 -37.06
C THR A 926 24.66 7.30 -37.11
N ASP A 927 24.64 6.71 -38.32
CA ASP A 927 25.37 5.50 -38.77
C ASP A 927 24.93 4.12 -38.24
N THR A 928 23.69 3.97 -37.76
CA THR A 928 23.11 2.66 -37.37
C THR A 928 22.16 2.08 -38.42
N GLU A 929 22.04 0.75 -38.44
CA GLU A 929 21.06 0.03 -39.28
C GLU A 929 19.63 0.31 -38.79
N PRO A 930 18.62 0.36 -39.68
CA PRO A 930 17.22 0.58 -39.30
C PRO A 930 16.72 -0.51 -38.35
N LEU A 931 15.68 -0.20 -37.56
CA LEU A 931 15.11 -1.17 -36.62
C LEU A 931 14.69 -2.47 -37.34
N SER A 932 15.00 -3.61 -36.73
CA SER A 932 14.47 -4.89 -37.18
C SER A 932 12.97 -5.01 -36.88
N SER A 933 12.28 -5.97 -37.51
CA SER A 933 10.88 -6.24 -37.19
C SER A 933 10.68 -6.62 -35.72
N THR A 934 11.59 -7.45 -35.16
CA THR A 934 11.60 -7.80 -33.73
C THR A 934 11.81 -6.57 -32.84
N GLU A 935 12.69 -5.64 -33.23
CA GLU A 935 12.87 -4.39 -32.48
C GLU A 935 11.59 -3.53 -32.47
N VAL A 936 10.87 -3.46 -33.59
CA VAL A 936 9.60 -2.73 -33.69
C VAL A 936 8.50 -3.37 -32.82
N LEU A 937 8.47 -4.71 -32.75
CA LEU A 937 7.49 -5.45 -31.96
C LEU A 937 7.64 -5.21 -30.45
N PHE A 938 8.88 -5.22 -29.93
CA PHE A 938 9.12 -5.37 -28.49
C PHE A 938 9.83 -4.20 -27.80
N SER A 939 10.23 -3.15 -28.52
CA SER A 939 10.77 -1.96 -27.83
C SER A 939 9.70 -1.30 -26.98
N GLU A 940 10.08 -0.88 -25.77
CA GLU A 940 9.24 -0.23 -24.76
C GLU A 940 9.33 1.31 -24.79
N SER A 941 9.57 1.90 -25.97
CA SER A 941 9.58 3.36 -26.12
C SER A 941 8.32 4.01 -25.51
N ASN A 942 8.54 5.05 -24.72
CA ASN A 942 7.51 5.83 -24.04
C ASN A 942 6.63 6.65 -25.01
N THR A 943 5.55 7.23 -24.48
CA THR A 943 4.70 8.19 -25.19
C THR A 943 4.10 7.62 -26.51
N ARG A 944 3.57 6.40 -26.43
CA ARG A 944 2.91 5.73 -27.57
C ARG A 944 1.54 5.20 -27.19
N PHE A 945 0.63 5.18 -28.16
CA PHE A 945 -0.71 4.63 -28.01
C PHE A 945 -1.06 3.77 -29.21
N LEU A 946 -1.81 2.70 -28.98
CA LEU A 946 -2.51 1.94 -30.01
C LEU A 946 -3.99 2.30 -29.93
N ILE A 947 -4.53 2.83 -31.04
CA ILE A 947 -5.93 3.28 -31.09
C ILE A 947 -6.71 2.56 -32.19
N GLU A 948 -7.95 2.22 -31.86
CA GLU A 948 -8.95 1.73 -32.82
C GLU A 948 -9.87 2.87 -33.23
N VAL A 949 -10.09 3.01 -34.52
CA VAL A 949 -10.90 4.08 -35.10
C VAL A 949 -11.84 3.53 -36.16
N GLU A 950 -13.02 4.13 -36.26
CA GLU A 950 -13.93 3.81 -37.37
C GLU A 950 -13.31 4.24 -38.71
N PRO A 951 -13.53 3.49 -39.82
CA PRO A 951 -12.98 3.83 -41.13
C PRO A 951 -13.26 5.27 -41.58
N ASP A 952 -14.45 5.78 -41.27
CA ASP A 952 -14.89 7.13 -41.65
C ASP A 952 -14.15 8.25 -40.90
N ASN A 953 -13.52 7.93 -39.76
CA ASN A 953 -12.78 8.89 -38.93
C ASN A 953 -11.26 8.91 -39.21
N VAL A 954 -10.73 7.95 -39.97
CA VAL A 954 -9.28 7.78 -40.21
C VAL A 954 -8.64 9.05 -40.76
N ASP A 955 -9.18 9.60 -41.87
CA ASP A 955 -8.58 10.77 -42.53
C ASP A 955 -8.59 12.01 -41.62
N ALA A 956 -9.64 12.18 -40.81
CA ALA A 956 -9.75 13.27 -39.85
C ALA A 956 -8.69 13.17 -38.75
N ILE A 957 -8.49 11.96 -38.21
CA ILE A 957 -7.45 11.68 -37.21
C ILE A 957 -6.05 11.91 -37.81
N LEU A 958 -5.75 11.32 -38.96
CA LEU A 958 -4.43 11.49 -39.61
C LEU A 958 -4.12 12.97 -39.86
N SER A 959 -5.11 13.76 -40.30
CA SER A 959 -4.95 15.19 -40.51
C SER A 959 -4.69 15.97 -39.21
N ARG A 960 -5.37 15.60 -38.11
CA ARG A 960 -5.19 16.24 -36.80
C ARG A 960 -3.78 16.00 -36.27
N PHE A 961 -3.34 14.74 -36.27
CA PHE A 961 -2.03 14.34 -35.78
C PHE A 961 -0.91 14.96 -36.61
N ALA A 962 -1.05 14.99 -37.94
CA ALA A 962 -0.11 15.68 -38.82
C ALA A 962 -0.02 17.19 -38.52
N THR A 963 -1.14 17.85 -38.21
CA THR A 963 -1.17 19.28 -37.83
C THR A 963 -0.48 19.52 -36.49
N ALA A 964 -0.64 18.60 -35.54
CA ALA A 964 0.01 18.64 -34.23
C ALA A 964 1.50 18.21 -34.27
N GLY A 965 2.00 17.75 -35.42
CA GLY A 965 3.36 17.23 -35.54
C GLY A 965 3.58 15.89 -34.80
N VAL A 966 2.51 15.16 -34.52
CA VAL A 966 2.55 13.86 -33.84
C VAL A 966 2.53 12.74 -34.89
N PRO A 967 3.55 11.88 -34.95
CA PRO A 967 3.56 10.70 -35.82
C PRO A 967 2.40 9.77 -35.52
N VAL A 968 1.68 9.38 -36.56
CA VAL A 968 0.61 8.37 -36.50
C VAL A 968 0.71 7.50 -37.75
N THR A 969 0.65 6.18 -37.54
CA THR A 969 0.81 5.18 -38.60
C THR A 969 -0.44 4.35 -38.69
N ARG A 970 -1.01 4.25 -39.89
CA ARG A 970 -2.06 3.26 -40.15
C ARG A 970 -1.44 1.89 -40.29
N LEU A 971 -1.87 0.96 -39.43
CA LEU A 971 -1.31 -0.38 -39.34
C LEU A 971 -2.12 -1.42 -40.11
N GLY A 972 -3.45 -1.40 -39.95
CA GLY A 972 -4.28 -2.50 -40.41
C GLY A 972 -5.69 -2.42 -39.85
N GLU A 973 -6.33 -3.57 -39.60
CA GLU A 973 -7.71 -3.64 -39.16
C GLU A 973 -7.97 -4.69 -38.08
N VAL A 974 -9.02 -4.45 -37.29
CA VAL A 974 -9.65 -5.45 -36.43
C VAL A 974 -10.36 -6.46 -37.31
N THR A 975 -10.21 -7.74 -37.02
CA THR A 975 -10.80 -8.83 -37.79
C THR A 975 -11.70 -9.70 -36.92
N SER A 976 -12.58 -10.47 -37.55
CA SER A 976 -13.35 -11.52 -36.87
C SER A 976 -12.58 -12.84 -36.73
N SER A 977 -11.26 -12.83 -36.98
CA SER A 977 -10.41 -14.01 -36.79
C SER A 977 -10.07 -14.18 -35.31
N GLU A 978 -9.50 -15.31 -34.94
CA GLU A 978 -9.05 -15.61 -33.57
C GLU A 978 -7.53 -15.43 -33.41
N ASN A 979 -6.89 -14.71 -34.33
CA ASN A 979 -5.43 -14.55 -34.40
C ASN A 979 -5.01 -13.08 -34.37
N VAL A 980 -3.84 -12.84 -33.79
CA VAL A 980 -3.08 -11.60 -33.94
C VAL A 980 -1.99 -11.85 -34.98
N CYS A 981 -2.19 -11.32 -36.20
CA CYS A 981 -1.25 -11.44 -37.30
C CYS A 981 -0.55 -10.11 -37.56
N ILE A 982 0.78 -10.09 -37.51
CA ILE A 982 1.61 -8.92 -37.81
C ILE A 982 2.58 -9.26 -38.93
N ARG A 983 2.64 -8.39 -39.93
CA ARG A 983 3.49 -8.52 -41.13
C ARG A 983 4.45 -7.35 -41.28
N ASP A 984 5.66 -7.65 -41.72
CA ASP A 984 6.61 -6.66 -42.25
C ASP A 984 6.71 -6.84 -43.76
N GLY A 985 6.02 -5.98 -44.51
CA GLY A 985 5.82 -6.15 -45.95
C GLY A 985 5.06 -7.45 -46.27
N SER A 986 5.70 -8.40 -46.94
CA SER A 986 5.09 -9.70 -47.28
C SER A 986 5.40 -10.81 -46.27
N GLU A 987 6.26 -10.55 -45.30
CA GLU A 987 6.71 -11.54 -44.32
C GLU A 987 5.84 -11.46 -43.06
N THR A 988 5.29 -12.61 -42.64
CA THR A 988 4.64 -12.71 -41.33
C THR A 988 5.73 -12.76 -40.25
N VAL A 989 5.69 -11.80 -39.34
CA VAL A 989 6.67 -11.66 -38.25
C VAL A 989 6.07 -12.01 -36.88
N LEU A 990 4.74 -12.13 -36.78
CA LEU A 990 4.02 -12.68 -35.63
C LEU A 990 2.68 -13.25 -36.13
N ASP A 991 2.32 -14.44 -35.65
CA ASP A 991 0.99 -15.03 -35.85
C ASP A 991 0.69 -15.95 -34.67
N VAL A 992 -0.15 -15.47 -33.75
CA VAL A 992 -0.50 -16.19 -32.51
C VAL A 992 -2.01 -16.23 -32.34
N SER A 993 -2.53 -17.32 -31.76
CA SER A 993 -3.95 -17.37 -31.40
C SER A 993 -4.22 -16.59 -30.12
N ILE A 994 -5.38 -15.95 -30.05
CA ILE A 994 -5.84 -15.22 -28.86
C ILE A 994 -5.97 -16.19 -27.67
N ALA A 995 -6.41 -17.42 -27.91
CA ALA A 995 -6.59 -18.42 -26.86
C ALA A 995 -5.27 -18.83 -26.20
N GLU A 996 -4.22 -19.07 -26.99
CA GLU A 996 -2.88 -19.39 -26.46
C GLU A 996 -2.29 -18.20 -25.70
N ALA A 997 -2.40 -16.99 -26.27
CA ALA A 997 -1.93 -15.77 -25.61
C ALA A 997 -2.64 -15.53 -24.27
N LYS A 998 -3.97 -15.67 -24.22
CA LYS A 998 -4.77 -15.52 -23.01
C LYS A 998 -4.41 -16.57 -21.96
N SER A 999 -4.19 -17.82 -22.38
CA SER A 999 -3.74 -18.88 -21.47
C SER A 999 -2.35 -18.59 -20.89
N ALA A 1000 -1.41 -18.11 -21.70
CA ALA A 1000 -0.07 -17.74 -21.24
C ALA A 1000 -0.13 -16.55 -20.24
N TRP A 1001 -0.99 -15.57 -20.53
CA TRP A 1001 -1.17 -14.38 -19.72
C TRP A 1001 -1.87 -14.64 -18.37
N GLN A 1002 -2.84 -15.56 -18.30
CA GLN A 1002 -3.56 -15.85 -17.05
C GLN A 1002 -2.82 -16.82 -16.13
N ALA A 1003 -2.14 -17.82 -16.68
CA ALA A 1003 -1.58 -18.94 -15.91
C ALA A 1003 -0.70 -18.56 -14.69
N PRO A 1004 0.18 -17.52 -14.72
CA PRO A 1004 1.13 -17.29 -13.63
C PRO A 1004 0.49 -16.98 -12.26
N LEU A 1005 -0.65 -16.29 -12.25
CA LEU A 1005 -1.35 -15.85 -11.03
C LEU A 1005 -2.78 -16.37 -10.94
N ASP A 1006 -3.14 -17.39 -11.72
CA ASP A 1006 -4.45 -18.05 -11.66
C ASP A 1006 -4.53 -18.99 -10.45
N TRP A 1007 -4.44 -18.41 -9.25
CA TRP A 1007 -4.51 -19.14 -7.99
C TRP A 1007 -5.99 -19.36 -7.62
N HIS A 1008 -6.38 -20.58 -7.25
CA HIS A 1008 -7.76 -20.96 -6.95
C HIS A 1008 -7.89 -21.62 -5.59
#